data_AF-A0A409W7U1-F1
#
_entry.id   AF-A0A409W7U1-F1
#
_cell.length_a   1.000
_cell.length_b   1.000
_cell.length_c   1.000
_cell.angle_alpha   90.00
_cell.angle_beta   90.00
_cell.angle_gamma   90.00
#
_symmetry.space_group_name_H-M   'P 1'
#
loop_
_entity.id
_entity.type
_entity.pdbx_description
1 polymer ?
#
loop_
_entity_poly.entity_id
_entity_poly.type
_entity_poly.pdbx_seq_one_letter_code
_entity_poly.pdbx_strand_id
1 'polypeptide(L)'
;MRLTQLLRSTFLLGVLHVSAWAQSIVESIQESGVNTTIFVPGDPAFTNLSRPFNLRFDFDPALISVPNSVQEISQLVKLGEKINHQVVARSGGHSYVANGLGGKDGSIVIDLRNFQKITVDPKSGTAVIESGARLGDIVSALVAHGRALPHGTCPYVGIGGHAAYGGFGFTSRLWGLALDTIISMDVVLADGTITTASATQNPDLFWAMRGAGSSFGITTSITVRTFPAPSQGTIFSFNWQFTADQAAVALGKFQDFVLHSNFPPEIGAEIVLTPGAVQGNVSMGLAGGWYGPVDQLNSTLAPFMAVMPPPRTSSFDIGDYLHSAINLAGGSLDTMSAPDGTDTFYAKSLMTPQSSPMSDGALKAFMSVLANEGFTAPVGWFIQAEVFGGNGSAINAIKTADTAFSRRDALFTIQFYASSHGNVPPYPEGGFTFLDNIVNSIVKNSPKDWDYGAYTNYIDDRLVDWQKSQGFKVLTSTDSGYASASAAFNRRYTFKPAAVTYPRNTQDVSTIVKISAQYNYSVAARSGGHSYIANALGGKDGAVVVDLSLLNTVKVNSSSKVATIGTGNRLGDVALALNNNGRAMPHGTCPYVGIGGHSGHGGFGFASRAWGLTLDTIQSLEVVLANGTIATASTSNYPDLFWALRGSSSSFGIVTSISANTFAAPSSVTTFSYIWDLSTSAATSATLAFQTFSLASSTPAELGLEIVLGRGSSKGRVFFQIQGAYYGSNSNFNNVINPLLNKLPSVQSKSVTARTYIDSVKFFGGIGRLNTTGQPDETDTFYAKSLMTPQGSPMSNAAEWFIEIELWGGPTSVINSVPLDATSFGRRNSLLTIQFYTSAPNYVPPFPQQGFTLLDDMISLIVQNSPSGWDYGAYTNYIDDRLSNWQQQYYGSHYSRLESLKRSYDPKNMFRFPTSIEE
;
A
#
# COMPACT_ATOMS: atom_id res chain seq x y z
N MET A 1 -22.04 54.36 31.33
CA MET A 1 -21.03 54.35 30.25
C MET A 1 -19.75 53.74 30.84
N ARG A 2 -19.27 52.61 30.29
CA ARG A 2 -18.31 51.64 30.90
C ARG A 2 -18.91 50.47 31.71
N LEU A 3 -19.84 49.73 31.11
CA LEU A 3 -20.06 48.31 31.45
C LEU A 3 -20.44 47.44 30.23
N THR A 4 -20.24 47.96 29.01
CA THR A 4 -20.60 47.30 27.73
C THR A 4 -19.38 46.95 26.87
N GLN A 5 -18.16 47.10 27.38
CA GLN A 5 -16.92 46.77 26.65
C GLN A 5 -16.15 45.57 27.22
N LEU A 6 -16.57 45.00 28.36
CA LEU A 6 -15.92 43.84 28.97
C LEU A 6 -16.59 42.49 28.64
N LEU A 7 -17.72 42.50 27.91
CA LEU A 7 -18.44 41.31 27.44
C LEU A 7 -18.11 40.92 25.98
N ARG A 8 -17.14 41.59 25.35
CA ARG A 8 -16.65 41.27 23.98
C ARG A 8 -15.25 40.65 23.94
N SER A 9 -14.60 40.44 25.08
CA SER A 9 -13.20 40.01 25.15
C SER A 9 -12.98 38.70 25.92
N THR A 10 -14.04 38.02 26.36
CA THR A 10 -13.98 36.70 27.03
C THR A 10 -14.57 35.55 26.22
N PHE A 11 -14.91 35.78 24.94
CA PHE A 11 -15.37 34.75 24.01
C PHE A 11 -14.29 34.27 23.02
N LEU A 12 -13.03 34.70 23.20
CA LEU A 12 -11.95 34.52 22.21
C LEU A 12 -10.70 33.77 22.71
N LEU A 13 -10.76 33.12 23.88
CA LEU A 13 -9.61 32.40 24.46
C LEU A 13 -9.88 30.93 24.78
N GLY A 14 -10.81 30.32 24.03
CA GLY A 14 -11.13 28.90 24.16
C GLY A 14 -11.55 28.28 22.84
N VAL A 15 -10.80 28.51 21.77
CA VAL A 15 -10.91 27.70 20.55
C VAL A 15 -9.49 27.40 20.05
N LEU A 16 -9.26 26.10 19.93
CA LEU A 16 -8.05 25.44 19.45
C LEU A 16 -7.66 25.92 18.04
N HIS A 17 -6.40 25.65 17.66
CA HIS A 17 -5.86 25.93 16.33
C HIS A 17 -6.76 25.40 15.21
N VAL A 18 -7.64 26.26 14.68
CA VAL A 18 -8.25 26.08 13.37
C VAL A 18 -7.14 26.34 12.35
N SER A 19 -6.92 25.43 11.41
CA SER A 19 -5.96 25.65 10.34
C SER A 19 -6.33 26.93 9.57
N ALA A 20 -5.33 27.70 9.11
CA ALA A 20 -5.58 28.96 8.38
C ALA A 20 -6.50 28.78 7.15
N TRP A 21 -6.59 27.56 6.62
CA TRP A 21 -7.46 27.18 5.53
C TRP A 21 -8.93 26.96 5.94
N ALA A 22 -9.20 26.26 7.06
CA ALA A 22 -10.58 26.10 7.55
C ALA A 22 -11.20 27.45 7.93
N GLN A 23 -10.39 28.38 8.43
CA GLN A 23 -10.79 29.77 8.68
C GLN A 23 -11.26 30.46 7.38
N SER A 24 -10.52 30.31 6.28
CA SER A 24 -10.85 30.94 4.98
C SER A 24 -12.15 30.41 4.34
N ILE A 25 -12.46 29.13 4.56
CA ILE A 25 -13.71 28.52 4.08
C ILE A 25 -14.88 29.02 4.92
N VAL A 26 -14.73 29.09 6.25
CA VAL A 26 -15.76 29.65 7.15
C VAL A 26 -16.01 31.13 6.81
N GLU A 27 -14.96 31.91 6.55
CA GLU A 27 -15.09 33.30 6.09
C GLU A 27 -15.83 33.36 4.74
N SER A 28 -15.50 32.49 3.78
CA SER A 28 -16.21 32.41 2.49
C SER A 28 -17.69 32.06 2.65
N ILE A 29 -18.04 31.21 3.63
CA ILE A 29 -19.44 30.90 3.98
C ILE A 29 -20.13 32.14 4.54
N GLN A 30 -19.51 32.80 5.52
CA GLN A 30 -20.06 34.00 6.14
C GLN A 30 -20.29 35.12 5.11
N GLU A 31 -19.33 35.31 4.19
CA GLU A 31 -19.43 36.26 3.08
C GLU A 31 -20.49 35.86 2.04
N SER A 32 -20.68 34.56 1.80
CA SER A 32 -21.70 34.06 0.87
C SER A 32 -23.13 34.17 1.39
N GLY A 33 -23.30 34.40 2.70
CA GLY A 33 -24.61 34.51 3.35
C GLY A 33 -25.35 33.17 3.52
N VAL A 34 -24.66 32.03 3.39
CA VAL A 34 -25.25 30.70 3.68
C VAL A 34 -25.55 30.61 5.18
N ASN A 35 -26.82 30.46 5.53
CA ASN A 35 -27.26 30.36 6.93
C ASN A 35 -27.54 28.89 7.29
N THR A 36 -26.47 28.14 7.59
CA THR A 36 -26.57 26.71 7.92
C THR A 36 -25.65 26.36 9.08
N THR A 37 -25.93 25.27 9.79
CA THR A 37 -25.04 24.78 10.86
C THR A 37 -23.82 24.13 10.24
N ILE A 38 -22.63 24.55 10.66
CA ILE A 38 -21.33 24.08 10.16
C ILE A 38 -20.47 23.67 11.34
N PHE A 39 -19.74 22.59 11.14
CA PHE A 39 -18.73 22.07 12.04
C PHE A 39 -17.40 22.00 11.31
N VAL A 40 -16.33 22.44 11.96
CA VAL A 40 -14.96 22.44 11.43
C VAL A 40 -14.02 21.63 12.33
N PRO A 41 -12.84 21.24 11.83
CA PRO A 41 -11.82 20.61 12.66
C PRO A 41 -11.54 21.42 13.94
N GLY A 42 -11.61 20.76 15.09
CA GLY A 42 -11.48 21.38 16.42
C GLY A 42 -12.80 21.53 17.17
N ASP A 43 -13.96 21.50 16.49
CA ASP A 43 -15.25 21.47 17.16
C ASP A 43 -15.50 20.10 17.83
N PRO A 44 -15.99 20.05 19.08
CA PRO A 44 -16.25 18.77 19.76
C PRO A 44 -17.23 17.85 19.01
N ALA A 45 -18.16 18.43 18.25
CA ALA A 45 -19.10 17.66 17.45
C ALA A 45 -18.47 17.13 16.15
N PHE A 46 -17.46 17.81 15.59
CA PHE A 46 -16.86 17.44 14.30
C PHE A 46 -16.33 16.01 14.33
N THR A 47 -15.59 15.62 15.37
CA THR A 47 -15.03 14.28 15.53
C THR A 47 -16.07 13.16 15.42
N ASN A 48 -17.27 13.38 15.96
CA ASN A 48 -18.35 12.38 15.89
C ASN A 48 -19.01 12.37 14.50
N LEU A 49 -19.12 13.54 13.86
CA LEU A 49 -19.70 13.70 12.52
C LEU A 49 -18.79 13.15 11.41
N SER A 50 -17.47 13.33 11.57
CA SER A 50 -16.45 12.85 10.66
C SER A 50 -16.13 11.36 10.86
N ARG A 51 -16.73 10.70 11.86
CA ARG A 51 -16.47 9.27 12.11
C ARG A 51 -17.00 8.41 10.96
N PRO A 52 -16.17 7.57 10.33
CA PRO A 52 -16.59 6.65 9.27
C PRO A 52 -17.21 5.37 9.87
N PHE A 53 -18.02 4.70 9.06
CA PHE A 53 -18.52 3.35 9.36
C PHE A 53 -17.37 2.32 9.32
N ASN A 54 -16.54 2.38 8.26
CA ASN A 54 -15.33 1.59 8.13
C ASN A 54 -14.11 2.38 8.64
N LEU A 55 -13.58 1.98 9.80
CA LEU A 55 -12.43 2.60 10.48
C LEU A 55 -11.09 2.34 9.79
N ARG A 56 -11.07 1.61 8.68
CA ARG A 56 -9.90 1.53 7.81
C ARG A 56 -9.61 2.86 7.10
N PHE A 57 -10.62 3.72 7.00
CA PHE A 57 -10.51 5.06 6.48
C PHE A 57 -10.54 6.07 7.63
N ASP A 58 -9.80 7.16 7.47
CA ASP A 58 -9.76 8.29 8.37
C ASP A 58 -9.56 9.54 7.52
N PHE A 59 -10.67 10.08 7.00
CA PHE A 59 -10.64 11.27 6.15
C PHE A 59 -10.86 12.51 7.00
N ASP A 60 -10.23 13.61 6.61
CA ASP A 60 -10.37 14.93 7.24
C ASP A 60 -11.17 15.90 6.34
N PRO A 61 -12.51 15.93 6.42
CA PRO A 61 -13.31 16.91 5.71
C PRO A 61 -12.89 18.35 5.99
N ALA A 62 -13.07 19.23 5.01
CA ALA A 62 -12.90 20.67 5.21
C ALA A 62 -13.84 21.20 6.29
N LEU A 63 -15.10 20.75 6.20
CA LEU A 63 -16.18 21.04 7.10
C LEU A 63 -17.30 20.03 6.90
N ILE A 64 -18.19 19.98 7.88
CA ILE A 64 -19.44 19.23 7.82
C ILE A 64 -20.58 20.21 8.06
N SER A 65 -21.51 20.31 7.13
CA SER A 65 -22.71 21.11 7.25
C SER A 65 -23.94 20.25 7.52
N VAL A 66 -24.85 20.75 8.34
CA VAL A 66 -26.14 20.13 8.65
C VAL A 66 -27.26 21.09 8.21
N PRO A 67 -27.66 21.05 6.93
CA PRO A 67 -28.69 21.95 6.40
C PRO A 67 -30.09 21.64 6.89
N ASN A 68 -30.94 22.67 6.94
CA ASN A 68 -32.35 22.57 7.29
C ASN A 68 -33.30 22.80 6.10
N SER A 69 -32.75 23.18 4.94
CA SER A 69 -33.53 23.48 3.73
C SER A 69 -32.79 23.09 2.45
N VAL A 70 -33.55 22.79 1.39
CA VAL A 70 -32.98 22.48 0.06
C VAL A 70 -32.21 23.68 -0.51
N GLN A 71 -32.62 24.90 -0.14
CA GLN A 71 -31.93 26.13 -0.50
C GLN A 71 -30.53 26.21 0.11
N GLU A 72 -30.35 25.81 1.38
CA GLU A 72 -29.02 25.73 2.00
C GLU A 72 -28.11 24.72 1.27
N ILE A 73 -28.64 23.56 0.87
CA ILE A 73 -27.90 22.57 0.07
C ILE A 73 -27.44 23.19 -1.26
N SER A 74 -28.34 23.86 -1.98
CA SER A 74 -28.02 24.58 -3.22
C SER A 74 -26.90 25.61 -3.03
N GLN A 75 -26.95 26.40 -1.96
CA GLN A 75 -25.93 27.40 -1.65
C GLN A 75 -24.59 26.77 -1.31
N LEU A 76 -24.56 25.66 -0.57
CA LEU A 76 -23.35 24.92 -0.23
C LEU A 76 -22.69 24.30 -1.47
N VAL A 77 -23.49 23.78 -2.41
CA VAL A 77 -22.98 23.26 -3.69
C VAL A 77 -22.31 24.37 -4.51
N LYS A 78 -23.00 25.52 -4.67
CA LYS A 78 -22.45 26.69 -5.36
C LYS A 78 -21.19 27.23 -4.69
N LEU A 79 -21.15 27.20 -3.36
CA LEU A 79 -19.96 27.58 -2.62
C LEU A 79 -18.80 26.64 -2.95
N GLY A 80 -19.01 25.33 -2.88
CA GLY A 80 -17.98 24.34 -3.20
C GLY A 80 -17.40 24.53 -4.60
N GLU A 81 -18.24 24.80 -5.60
CA GLU A 81 -17.80 25.19 -6.94
C GLU A 81 -16.93 26.46 -6.90
N LYS A 82 -17.42 27.53 -6.28
CA LYS A 82 -16.74 28.83 -6.18
C LYS A 82 -15.35 28.72 -5.54
N ILE A 83 -15.21 27.87 -4.52
CA ILE A 83 -13.93 27.68 -3.81
C ILE A 83 -13.13 26.47 -4.33
N ASN A 84 -13.59 25.79 -5.38
CA ASN A 84 -12.97 24.60 -5.97
C ASN A 84 -12.73 23.45 -4.96
N HIS A 85 -13.74 23.14 -4.15
CA HIS A 85 -13.74 22.00 -3.21
C HIS A 85 -14.80 20.97 -3.60
N GLN A 86 -14.47 19.70 -3.42
CA GLN A 86 -15.44 18.61 -3.64
C GLN A 86 -16.56 18.72 -2.61
N VAL A 87 -17.81 18.65 -3.08
CA VAL A 87 -19.00 18.57 -2.23
C VAL A 87 -19.54 17.16 -2.28
N VAL A 88 -19.86 16.59 -1.12
CA VAL A 88 -20.49 15.27 -1.02
C VAL A 88 -21.68 15.31 -0.07
N ALA A 89 -22.70 14.51 -0.38
CA ALA A 89 -23.82 14.30 0.52
C ALA A 89 -23.57 13.09 1.43
N ARG A 90 -23.94 13.23 2.70
CA ARG A 90 -23.97 12.17 3.70
C ARG A 90 -25.41 11.93 4.12
N SER A 91 -25.94 10.76 3.79
CA SER A 91 -27.22 10.26 4.29
C SER A 91 -26.96 9.53 5.64
N GLY A 92 -27.25 8.23 5.76
CA GLY A 92 -27.05 7.47 7.00
C GLY A 92 -25.61 7.29 7.48
N GLY A 93 -24.60 7.53 6.62
CA GLY A 93 -23.17 7.40 6.96
C GLY A 93 -22.59 5.97 6.88
N HIS A 94 -23.43 4.96 6.67
CA HIS A 94 -23.09 3.55 6.51
C HIS A 94 -22.41 3.27 5.14
N SER A 95 -21.18 3.74 4.97
CA SER A 95 -20.42 3.65 3.71
C SER A 95 -19.16 2.81 3.88
N TYR A 96 -19.01 1.76 3.06
CA TYR A 96 -17.91 0.80 3.16
C TYR A 96 -16.53 1.39 2.86
N VAL A 97 -16.48 2.43 2.03
CA VAL A 97 -15.24 3.15 1.67
C VAL A 97 -15.27 4.63 2.09
N ALA A 98 -16.12 4.96 3.07
CA ALA A 98 -16.29 6.33 3.59
C ALA A 98 -16.52 7.43 2.52
N ASN A 99 -17.14 7.12 1.37
CA ASN A 99 -17.50 8.10 0.33
C ASN A 99 -18.41 9.23 0.83
N GLY A 100 -19.25 8.96 1.84
CA GLY A 100 -20.06 9.98 2.51
C GLY A 100 -19.24 11.05 3.25
N LEU A 101 -17.93 10.86 3.38
CA LEU A 101 -16.98 11.84 3.93
C LEU A 101 -16.08 12.49 2.86
N GLY A 102 -16.29 12.14 1.59
CA GLY A 102 -15.53 12.68 0.46
C GLY A 102 -14.74 11.63 -0.31
N GLY A 103 -14.41 10.51 0.34
CA GLY A 103 -13.45 9.54 -0.19
C GLY A 103 -12.01 10.09 -0.22
N LYS A 104 -11.79 11.31 0.29
CA LYS A 104 -10.52 12.03 0.39
C LYS A 104 -10.63 13.19 1.38
N ASP A 105 -9.49 13.70 1.81
CA ASP A 105 -9.39 14.88 2.67
C ASP A 105 -9.85 16.16 1.96
N GLY A 106 -10.27 17.12 2.77
CA GLY A 106 -10.64 18.46 2.35
C GLY A 106 -11.97 18.58 1.60
N SER A 107 -12.83 17.57 1.68
CA SER A 107 -14.18 17.63 1.10
C SER A 107 -15.14 18.43 1.97
N ILE A 108 -16.12 19.09 1.36
CA ILE A 108 -17.28 19.69 2.04
C ILE A 108 -18.35 18.62 2.16
N VAL A 109 -18.71 18.23 3.38
CA VAL A 109 -19.73 17.20 3.63
C VAL A 109 -21.06 17.89 3.96
N ILE A 110 -22.11 17.52 3.24
CA ILE A 110 -23.49 17.94 3.49
C ILE A 110 -24.23 16.78 4.14
N ASP A 111 -24.40 16.83 5.46
CA ASP A 111 -25.04 15.80 6.25
C ASP A 111 -26.56 16.03 6.33
N LEU A 112 -27.31 15.13 5.69
CA LEU A 112 -28.74 15.24 5.46
C LEU A 112 -29.58 14.76 6.64
N ARG A 113 -29.02 14.62 7.84
CA ARG A 113 -29.76 14.15 9.04
C ARG A 113 -31.02 14.93 9.39
N ASN A 114 -31.19 16.17 8.94
CA ASN A 114 -32.42 16.93 9.18
C ASN A 114 -33.51 16.66 8.11
N PHE A 115 -33.19 15.89 7.08
CA PHE A 115 -34.08 15.48 5.99
C PHE A 115 -34.59 14.05 6.23
N GLN A 116 -35.35 13.85 7.31
CA GLN A 116 -35.82 12.53 7.75
C GLN A 116 -37.34 12.34 7.65
N LYS A 117 -38.08 13.32 7.11
CA LYS A 117 -39.54 13.24 7.05
C LYS A 117 -39.99 12.12 6.11
N ILE A 118 -41.00 11.38 6.57
CA ILE A 118 -41.65 10.30 5.81
C ILE A 118 -43.15 10.60 5.80
N THR A 119 -43.72 10.73 4.61
CA THR A 119 -45.16 10.95 4.42
C THR A 119 -45.74 9.80 3.60
N VAL A 120 -46.67 9.04 4.17
CA VAL A 120 -47.27 7.87 3.51
C VAL A 120 -48.69 8.20 3.08
N ASP A 121 -49.01 7.95 1.81
CA ASP A 121 -50.38 7.95 1.31
C ASP A 121 -50.81 6.50 0.99
N PRO A 122 -51.47 5.82 1.93
CA PRO A 122 -51.89 4.43 1.73
C PRO A 122 -53.00 4.29 0.67
N LYS A 123 -53.72 5.36 0.31
CA LYS A 123 -54.78 5.30 -0.70
C LYS A 123 -54.21 5.24 -2.11
N SER A 124 -53.21 6.08 -2.41
CA SER A 124 -52.48 6.02 -3.68
C SER A 124 -51.39 4.94 -3.67
N GLY A 125 -51.05 4.40 -2.50
CA GLY A 125 -49.98 3.43 -2.34
C GLY A 125 -48.61 4.06 -2.56
N THR A 126 -48.41 5.33 -2.20
CA THR A 126 -47.15 6.05 -2.38
C THR A 126 -46.59 6.56 -1.06
N ALA A 127 -45.30 6.87 -1.03
CA ALA A 127 -44.67 7.57 0.08
C ALA A 127 -43.65 8.59 -0.44
N VAL A 128 -43.54 9.72 0.24
CA VAL A 128 -42.45 10.70 0.06
C VAL A 128 -41.49 10.51 1.22
N ILE A 129 -40.23 10.22 0.90
CA ILE A 129 -39.19 9.89 1.86
C ILE A 129 -38.03 10.87 1.65
N GLU A 130 -37.71 11.65 2.66
CA GLU A 130 -36.52 12.49 2.63
C GLU A 130 -35.24 11.67 2.76
N SER A 131 -34.20 12.10 2.05
CA SER A 131 -32.97 11.34 1.80
C SER A 131 -32.10 11.02 3.01
N GLY A 132 -32.28 11.73 4.12
CA GLY A 132 -31.64 11.47 5.40
C GLY A 132 -32.32 10.39 6.24
N ALA A 133 -33.52 9.94 5.86
CA ALA A 133 -34.22 8.85 6.53
C ALA A 133 -33.45 7.52 6.39
N ARG A 134 -33.47 6.72 7.46
CA ARG A 134 -32.79 5.42 7.54
C ARG A 134 -33.78 4.29 7.35
N LEU A 135 -33.29 3.13 6.90
CA LEU A 135 -34.13 1.99 6.52
C LEU A 135 -35.03 1.53 7.67
N GLY A 136 -34.52 1.47 8.91
CA GLY A 136 -35.31 1.07 10.08
C GLY A 136 -36.53 1.97 10.34
N ASP A 137 -36.34 3.29 10.23
CA ASP A 137 -37.39 4.28 10.43
C ASP A 137 -38.42 4.23 9.29
N ILE A 138 -37.94 4.00 8.05
CA ILE A 138 -38.79 3.85 6.86
C ILE A 138 -39.70 2.63 6.98
N VAL A 139 -39.16 1.48 7.39
CA VAL A 139 -39.96 0.28 7.60
C VAL A 139 -41.05 0.51 8.64
N SER A 140 -40.67 1.08 9.78
CA SER A 140 -41.59 1.37 10.88
C SER A 140 -42.73 2.30 10.45
N ALA A 141 -42.41 3.37 9.71
CA ALA A 141 -43.39 4.33 9.20
C ALA A 141 -44.33 3.71 8.14
N LEU A 142 -43.81 2.90 7.22
CA LEU A 142 -44.62 2.27 6.18
C LEU A 142 -45.57 1.22 6.74
N VAL A 143 -45.09 0.36 7.64
CA VAL A 143 -45.93 -0.71 8.23
C VAL A 143 -47.08 -0.14 9.06
N ALA A 144 -46.88 1.00 9.74
CA ALA A 144 -47.96 1.69 10.46
C ALA A 144 -49.16 2.04 9.57
N HIS A 145 -48.96 2.08 8.25
CA HIS A 145 -50.00 2.30 7.24
C HIS A 145 -50.30 1.05 6.38
N GLY A 146 -49.86 -0.14 6.81
CA GLY A 146 -50.02 -1.40 6.08
C GLY A 146 -49.24 -1.44 4.77
N ARG A 147 -48.16 -0.67 4.65
CA ARG A 147 -47.32 -0.56 3.45
C ARG A 147 -45.91 -1.11 3.68
N ALA A 148 -45.21 -1.44 2.60
CA ALA A 148 -43.84 -1.93 2.59
C ALA A 148 -43.09 -1.46 1.32
N LEU A 149 -41.77 -1.66 1.32
CA LEU A 149 -40.83 -1.30 0.25
C LEU A 149 -39.75 -2.38 0.16
N PRO A 150 -39.15 -2.67 -1.01
CA PRO A 150 -37.88 -3.41 -1.06
C PRO A 150 -36.74 -2.59 -0.45
N HIS A 151 -36.00 -3.18 0.48
CA HIS A 151 -34.88 -2.53 1.18
C HIS A 151 -33.89 -3.58 1.74
N GLY A 152 -32.66 -3.12 2.05
CA GLY A 152 -31.63 -3.91 2.73
C GLY A 152 -31.92 -4.13 4.22
N THR A 153 -31.14 -5.00 4.88
CA THR A 153 -31.40 -5.43 6.26
C THR A 153 -30.82 -4.51 7.34
N CYS A 154 -29.75 -3.77 7.05
CA CYS A 154 -29.08 -2.90 8.02
C CYS A 154 -29.91 -1.63 8.32
N PRO A 155 -30.40 -1.43 9.56
CA PRO A 155 -31.33 -0.33 9.88
C PRO A 155 -30.75 1.07 9.65
N TYR A 156 -29.45 1.27 9.92
CA TYR A 156 -28.76 2.56 9.88
C TYR A 156 -28.43 3.05 8.46
N VAL A 157 -28.58 2.21 7.44
CA VAL A 157 -28.37 2.59 6.05
C VAL A 157 -29.35 3.69 5.68
N GLY A 158 -28.86 4.75 5.05
CA GLY A 158 -29.69 5.86 4.61
C GLY A 158 -30.21 5.67 3.19
N ILE A 159 -31.48 6.04 2.97
CA ILE A 159 -32.19 5.76 1.72
C ILE A 159 -31.56 6.43 0.49
N GLY A 160 -30.96 7.62 0.66
CA GLY A 160 -30.34 8.36 -0.44
C GLY A 160 -29.22 7.57 -1.12
N GLY A 161 -28.31 7.01 -0.32
CA GLY A 161 -27.23 6.15 -0.85
C GLY A 161 -27.73 4.77 -1.27
N HIS A 162 -28.64 4.17 -0.49
CA HIS A 162 -29.18 2.85 -0.75
C HIS A 162 -29.84 2.75 -2.13
N ALA A 163 -30.75 3.68 -2.43
CA ALA A 163 -31.49 3.69 -3.68
C ALA A 163 -30.69 4.22 -4.88
N ALA A 164 -29.62 5.01 -4.66
CA ALA A 164 -28.80 5.52 -5.76
C ALA A 164 -28.04 4.43 -6.54
N TYR A 165 -27.82 3.25 -5.94
CA TYR A 165 -26.97 2.18 -6.48
C TYR A 165 -27.63 0.80 -6.49
N GLY A 166 -28.96 0.75 -6.61
CA GLY A 166 -29.75 -0.48 -6.60
C GLY A 166 -30.75 -0.44 -5.46
N GLY A 167 -30.26 -0.72 -4.26
CA GLY A 167 -31.08 -0.86 -3.07
C GLY A 167 -31.66 -2.26 -2.96
N PHE A 168 -30.75 -3.24 -2.92
CA PHE A 168 -31.05 -4.66 -2.81
C PHE A 168 -31.41 -5.08 -1.37
N GLY A 169 -32.25 -6.11 -1.28
CA GLY A 169 -32.55 -6.88 -0.07
C GLY A 169 -33.57 -8.00 -0.33
N PHE A 170 -33.97 -8.73 0.71
CA PHE A 170 -34.69 -10.02 0.62
C PHE A 170 -36.04 -9.96 -0.14
N THR A 171 -36.72 -8.82 -0.18
CA THR A 171 -37.97 -8.63 -0.93
C THR A 171 -37.76 -8.14 -2.36
N SER A 172 -36.51 -7.94 -2.80
CA SER A 172 -36.23 -7.35 -4.13
C SER A 172 -36.65 -8.27 -5.28
N ARG A 173 -36.60 -9.59 -5.11
CA ARG A 173 -37.13 -10.53 -6.10
C ARG A 173 -38.63 -10.44 -6.27
N LEU A 174 -39.35 -10.03 -5.23
CA LEU A 174 -40.80 -9.87 -5.25
C LEU A 174 -41.23 -8.52 -5.85
N TRP A 175 -40.49 -7.44 -5.56
CA TRP A 175 -40.94 -6.07 -5.84
C TRP A 175 -40.01 -5.22 -6.72
N GLY A 176 -38.84 -5.76 -7.10
CA GLY A 176 -37.76 -5.02 -7.75
C GLY A 176 -36.80 -4.42 -6.71
N LEU A 177 -35.73 -3.77 -7.19
CA LEU A 177 -34.81 -3.02 -6.33
C LEU A 177 -35.49 -1.76 -5.77
N ALA A 178 -34.96 -1.17 -4.70
CA ALA A 178 -35.50 0.09 -4.15
C ALA A 178 -35.56 1.22 -5.20
N LEU A 179 -34.61 1.29 -6.14
CA LEU A 179 -34.66 2.29 -7.22
C LEU A 179 -35.82 2.07 -8.22
N ASP A 180 -36.35 0.85 -8.33
CA ASP A 180 -37.42 0.51 -9.28
C ASP A 180 -38.77 1.01 -8.79
N THR A 181 -38.87 1.34 -7.50
CA THR A 181 -40.10 1.87 -6.91
C THR A 181 -40.21 3.38 -7.05
N ILE A 182 -39.14 4.06 -7.44
CA ILE A 182 -39.09 5.52 -7.46
C ILE A 182 -39.92 6.06 -8.62
N ILE A 183 -40.80 7.00 -8.30
CA ILE A 183 -41.66 7.74 -9.24
C ILE A 183 -40.99 9.07 -9.61
N SER A 184 -40.40 9.75 -8.63
CA SER A 184 -39.65 10.99 -8.82
C SER A 184 -38.61 11.21 -7.71
N MET A 185 -37.63 12.06 -7.97
CA MET A 185 -36.62 12.49 -7.02
C MET A 185 -36.46 14.01 -7.08
N ASP A 186 -36.37 14.67 -5.93
CA ASP A 186 -35.92 16.06 -5.86
C ASP A 186 -34.40 16.08 -5.71
N VAL A 187 -33.73 16.86 -6.56
CA VAL A 187 -32.27 16.83 -6.73
C VAL A 187 -31.72 18.25 -6.77
N VAL A 188 -30.59 18.46 -6.09
CA VAL A 188 -29.73 19.65 -6.23
C VAL A 188 -28.55 19.29 -7.14
N LEU A 189 -28.45 19.95 -8.29
CA LEU A 189 -27.39 19.74 -9.28
C LEU A 189 -26.10 20.49 -8.93
N ALA A 190 -25.02 20.22 -9.65
CA ALA A 190 -23.68 20.78 -9.41
C ALA A 190 -23.60 22.31 -9.57
N ASP A 191 -24.48 22.93 -10.36
CA ASP A 191 -24.64 24.40 -10.46
C ASP A 191 -25.56 24.98 -9.36
N GLY A 192 -26.02 24.12 -8.44
CA GLY A 192 -26.99 24.40 -7.39
C GLY A 192 -28.43 24.54 -7.88
N THR A 193 -28.75 24.21 -9.14
CA THR A 193 -30.15 24.16 -9.60
C THR A 193 -30.92 23.10 -8.80
N ILE A 194 -32.09 23.48 -8.26
CA ILE A 194 -33.03 22.57 -7.60
C ILE A 194 -34.04 22.11 -8.64
N THR A 195 -34.18 20.81 -8.86
CA THR A 195 -35.08 20.26 -9.88
C THR A 195 -35.67 18.92 -9.45
N THR A 196 -36.70 18.48 -10.16
CA THR A 196 -37.29 17.16 -9.99
C THR A 196 -36.94 16.29 -11.20
N ALA A 197 -36.48 15.08 -10.93
CA ALA A 197 -36.23 14.04 -11.92
C ALA A 197 -37.36 13.00 -11.87
N SER A 198 -38.05 12.79 -12.98
CA SER A 198 -39.12 11.80 -13.15
C SER A 198 -39.19 11.33 -14.61
N ALA A 199 -40.08 10.40 -14.92
CA ALA A 199 -40.31 9.96 -16.30
C ALA A 199 -40.82 11.08 -17.23
N THR A 200 -41.41 12.14 -16.69
CA THR A 200 -41.98 13.26 -17.45
C THR A 200 -41.23 14.58 -17.30
N GLN A 201 -40.28 14.65 -16.36
CA GLN A 201 -39.47 15.84 -16.08
C GLN A 201 -38.01 15.44 -15.88
N ASN A 202 -37.10 15.96 -16.71
CA ASN A 202 -35.68 15.55 -16.73
C ASN A 202 -35.49 14.01 -16.80
N PRO A 203 -36.04 13.32 -17.82
CA PRO A 203 -36.03 11.85 -17.89
C PRO A 203 -34.62 11.25 -17.94
N ASP A 204 -33.65 11.93 -18.57
CA ASP A 204 -32.26 11.48 -18.61
C ASP A 204 -31.60 11.56 -17.23
N LEU A 205 -31.87 12.62 -16.46
CA LEU A 205 -31.44 12.72 -15.07
C LEU A 205 -32.13 11.63 -14.24
N PHE A 206 -33.42 11.38 -14.44
CA PHE A 206 -34.16 10.34 -13.72
C PHE A 206 -33.62 8.92 -14.00
N TRP A 207 -33.20 8.67 -15.23
CA TRP A 207 -32.49 7.46 -15.60
C TRP A 207 -31.13 7.36 -14.88
N ALA A 208 -30.33 8.44 -14.93
CA ALA A 208 -28.99 8.49 -14.33
C ALA A 208 -29.01 8.33 -12.81
N MET A 209 -29.95 9.01 -12.13
CA MET A 209 -30.08 8.96 -10.68
C MET A 209 -30.45 7.56 -10.16
N ARG A 210 -31.06 6.71 -10.99
CA ARG A 210 -31.39 5.31 -10.68
C ARG A 210 -30.26 4.37 -11.11
N GLY A 211 -29.11 4.48 -10.45
CA GLY A 211 -27.95 3.61 -10.64
C GLY A 211 -26.60 4.31 -10.55
N ALA A 212 -26.57 5.64 -10.73
CA ALA A 212 -25.36 6.45 -10.69
C ALA A 212 -25.55 7.81 -9.96
N GLY A 213 -26.57 7.94 -9.11
CA GLY A 213 -27.07 9.26 -8.68
C GLY A 213 -26.08 10.19 -7.99
N SER A 214 -25.12 9.66 -7.23
CA SER A 214 -24.07 10.46 -6.58
C SER A 214 -23.20 11.27 -7.56
N SER A 215 -23.17 10.88 -8.83
CA SER A 215 -22.38 11.56 -9.87
C SER A 215 -23.11 12.74 -10.51
N PHE A 216 -24.42 12.87 -10.29
CA PHE A 216 -25.27 13.83 -11.00
C PHE A 216 -25.91 14.88 -10.07
N GLY A 217 -26.06 14.60 -8.77
CA GLY A 217 -26.55 15.58 -7.82
C GLY A 217 -26.83 15.02 -6.42
N ILE A 218 -27.28 15.90 -5.54
CA ILE A 218 -27.71 15.54 -4.18
C ILE A 218 -29.22 15.35 -4.18
N THR A 219 -29.66 14.10 -4.03
CA THR A 219 -31.07 13.78 -3.81
C THR A 219 -31.50 14.27 -2.43
N THR A 220 -32.54 15.10 -2.36
CA THR A 220 -33.09 15.59 -1.08
C THR A 220 -34.32 14.81 -0.65
N SER A 221 -35.14 14.36 -1.61
CA SER A 221 -36.32 13.52 -1.36
C SER A 221 -36.54 12.54 -2.52
N ILE A 222 -37.20 11.42 -2.23
CA ILE A 222 -37.70 10.48 -3.24
C ILE A 222 -39.19 10.24 -3.02
N THR A 223 -39.96 10.20 -4.11
CA THR A 223 -41.34 9.70 -4.10
C THR A 223 -41.34 8.28 -4.61
N VAL A 224 -41.87 7.34 -3.83
CA VAL A 224 -41.88 5.91 -4.15
C VAL A 224 -43.29 5.35 -4.22
N ARG A 225 -43.49 4.38 -5.10
CA ARG A 225 -44.57 3.41 -5.01
C ARG A 225 -44.25 2.43 -3.89
N THR A 226 -45.23 2.15 -3.05
CA THR A 226 -45.15 1.18 -1.94
C THR A 226 -46.01 -0.03 -2.26
N PHE A 227 -45.81 -1.12 -1.53
CA PHE A 227 -46.58 -2.37 -1.67
C PHE A 227 -47.40 -2.63 -0.41
N PRO A 228 -48.51 -3.39 -0.47
CA PRO A 228 -49.15 -3.90 0.74
C PRO A 228 -48.12 -4.69 1.56
N ALA A 229 -48.02 -4.39 2.86
CA ALA A 229 -47.18 -5.18 3.75
C ALA A 229 -47.72 -6.62 3.80
N PRO A 230 -46.89 -7.65 3.56
CA PRO A 230 -47.29 -9.03 3.75
C PRO A 230 -47.86 -9.24 5.15
N SER A 231 -49.04 -9.86 5.24
CA SER A 231 -49.66 -10.17 6.54
C SER A 231 -48.90 -11.26 7.30
N GLN A 232 -48.07 -12.03 6.60
CA GLN A 232 -47.20 -13.06 7.14
C GLN A 232 -45.85 -13.06 6.41
N GLY A 233 -44.79 -13.34 7.16
CA GLY A 233 -43.45 -13.59 6.67
C GLY A 233 -42.80 -14.69 7.51
N THR A 234 -42.08 -15.62 6.88
CA THR A 234 -41.35 -16.68 7.58
C THR A 234 -39.85 -16.50 7.36
N ILE A 235 -39.11 -16.24 8.43
CA ILE A 235 -37.65 -16.27 8.41
C ILE A 235 -37.21 -17.71 8.66
N PHE A 236 -36.35 -18.24 7.80
CA PHE A 236 -35.84 -19.60 7.92
C PHE A 236 -34.32 -19.62 7.91
N SER A 237 -33.75 -20.61 8.59
CA SER A 237 -32.33 -20.92 8.47
C SER A 237 -32.07 -22.42 8.51
N PHE A 238 -31.03 -22.85 7.81
CA PHE A 238 -30.50 -24.21 7.83
C PHE A 238 -28.97 -24.14 7.85
N ASN A 239 -28.32 -24.91 8.72
CA ASN A 239 -26.87 -24.87 8.85
C ASN A 239 -26.23 -26.24 8.68
N TRP A 240 -25.10 -26.27 7.96
CA TRP A 240 -24.30 -27.45 7.71
C TRP A 240 -22.82 -27.20 7.98
N GLN A 241 -22.09 -28.29 8.13
CA GLN A 241 -20.63 -28.31 8.15
C GLN A 241 -20.18 -29.28 7.06
N PHE A 242 -19.40 -28.79 6.13
CA PHE A 242 -19.00 -29.54 4.95
C PHE A 242 -17.48 -29.54 4.78
N THR A 243 -16.96 -30.61 4.20
CA THR A 243 -15.64 -30.51 3.56
C THR A 243 -15.71 -29.55 2.36
N ALA A 244 -14.57 -29.03 1.90
CA ALA A 244 -14.52 -28.15 0.72
C ALA A 244 -15.31 -28.70 -0.49
N ASP A 245 -15.13 -29.98 -0.81
CA ASP A 245 -15.83 -30.63 -1.95
C ASP A 245 -17.34 -30.72 -1.72
N GLN A 246 -17.78 -31.06 -0.50
CA GLN A 246 -19.19 -31.11 -0.15
C GLN A 246 -19.83 -29.73 -0.23
N ALA A 247 -19.13 -28.68 0.23
CA ALA A 247 -19.59 -27.30 0.14
C ALA A 247 -19.71 -26.84 -1.31
N ALA A 248 -18.78 -27.24 -2.18
CA ALA A 248 -18.82 -26.90 -3.60
C ALA A 248 -20.05 -27.53 -4.28
N VAL A 249 -20.31 -28.82 -4.00
CA VAL A 249 -21.49 -29.53 -4.49
C VAL A 249 -22.78 -28.91 -3.92
N ALA A 250 -22.81 -28.53 -2.65
CA ALA A 250 -23.97 -27.91 -2.01
C ALA A 250 -24.31 -26.55 -2.64
N LEU A 251 -23.30 -25.69 -2.87
CA LEU A 251 -23.52 -24.40 -3.52
C LEU A 251 -23.95 -24.58 -5.00
N GLY A 252 -23.39 -25.57 -5.70
CA GLY A 252 -23.85 -25.93 -7.04
C GLY A 252 -25.31 -26.37 -7.09
N LYS A 253 -25.73 -27.23 -6.15
CA LYS A 253 -27.14 -27.64 -6.01
C LYS A 253 -28.06 -26.46 -5.68
N PHE A 254 -27.60 -25.51 -4.86
CA PHE A 254 -28.36 -24.31 -4.57
C PHE A 254 -28.48 -23.41 -5.80
N GLN A 255 -27.39 -23.25 -6.56
CA GLN A 255 -27.38 -22.54 -7.83
C GLN A 255 -28.38 -23.16 -8.83
N ASP A 256 -28.39 -24.47 -8.98
CA ASP A 256 -29.33 -25.19 -9.85
C ASP A 256 -30.78 -25.02 -9.39
N PHE A 257 -31.02 -25.04 -8.07
CA PHE A 257 -32.33 -24.83 -7.49
C PHE A 257 -32.88 -23.42 -7.80
N VAL A 258 -32.04 -22.38 -7.68
CA VAL A 258 -32.42 -21.00 -8.00
C VAL A 258 -32.67 -20.80 -9.50
N LEU A 259 -31.91 -21.50 -10.35
CA LEU A 259 -32.09 -21.46 -11.81
C LEU A 259 -33.34 -22.19 -12.30
N HIS A 260 -33.91 -23.09 -11.48
CA HIS A 260 -35.10 -23.84 -11.86
C HIS A 260 -36.29 -22.92 -12.09
N SER A 261 -37.11 -23.22 -13.11
CA SER A 261 -38.27 -22.40 -13.51
C SER A 261 -39.31 -22.14 -12.41
N ASN A 262 -39.31 -22.94 -11.34
CA ASN A 262 -40.34 -22.92 -10.31
C ASN A 262 -39.85 -22.22 -9.03
N PHE A 263 -38.67 -21.58 -9.05
CA PHE A 263 -38.17 -20.82 -7.91
C PHE A 263 -38.97 -19.51 -7.73
N PRO A 264 -39.85 -19.41 -6.73
CA PRO A 264 -40.87 -18.35 -6.66
C PRO A 264 -40.27 -16.99 -6.27
N PRO A 265 -40.79 -15.84 -6.73
CA PRO A 265 -40.28 -14.51 -6.35
C PRO A 265 -40.46 -14.16 -4.86
N GLU A 266 -41.36 -14.84 -4.15
CA GLU A 266 -41.66 -14.63 -2.72
C GLU A 266 -40.54 -15.09 -1.77
N ILE A 267 -39.52 -15.80 -2.28
CA ILE A 267 -38.34 -16.18 -1.49
C ILE A 267 -37.16 -15.24 -1.77
N GLY A 268 -36.67 -14.61 -0.70
CA GLY A 268 -35.33 -14.03 -0.63
C GLY A 268 -34.45 -14.96 0.16
N ALA A 269 -33.25 -15.27 -0.33
CA ALA A 269 -32.34 -16.18 0.37
C ALA A 269 -30.88 -15.83 0.10
N GLU A 270 -30.01 -16.28 0.99
CA GLU A 270 -28.56 -16.19 0.85
C GLU A 270 -27.88 -17.45 1.39
N ILE A 271 -26.72 -17.77 0.82
CA ILE A 271 -25.78 -18.72 1.41
C ILE A 271 -24.72 -17.93 2.17
N VAL A 272 -24.62 -18.17 3.47
CA VAL A 272 -23.59 -17.60 4.35
C VAL A 272 -22.48 -18.62 4.57
N LEU A 273 -21.25 -18.24 4.23
CA LEU A 273 -20.05 -19.06 4.38
C LEU A 273 -19.13 -18.45 5.43
N THR A 274 -18.69 -19.27 6.38
CA THR A 274 -17.75 -18.88 7.44
C THR A 274 -16.72 -20.00 7.67
N PRO A 275 -15.64 -19.75 8.44
CA PRO A 275 -14.66 -20.78 8.75
C PRO A 275 -15.30 -22.07 9.30
N GLY A 276 -14.85 -23.22 8.81
CA GLY A 276 -15.24 -24.51 9.36
C GLY A 276 -14.62 -24.77 10.73
N ALA A 277 -15.15 -25.77 11.45
CA ALA A 277 -14.64 -26.14 12.78
C ALA A 277 -13.20 -26.70 12.75
N VAL A 278 -12.73 -27.19 11.61
CA VAL A 278 -11.38 -27.71 11.37
C VAL A 278 -10.92 -27.29 9.97
N GLN A 279 -9.61 -27.23 9.75
CA GLN A 279 -9.04 -26.96 8.43
C GLN A 279 -9.54 -27.99 7.41
N GLY A 280 -9.84 -27.54 6.19
CA GLY A 280 -10.45 -28.37 5.15
C GLY A 280 -11.99 -28.35 5.14
N ASN A 281 -12.61 -27.73 6.15
CA ASN A 281 -14.06 -27.59 6.24
C ASN A 281 -14.52 -26.13 6.09
N VAL A 282 -15.76 -25.97 5.63
CA VAL A 282 -16.49 -24.70 5.54
C VAL A 282 -17.83 -24.85 6.26
N SER A 283 -18.19 -23.86 7.06
CA SER A 283 -19.53 -23.73 7.60
C SER A 283 -20.43 -23.09 6.56
N MET A 284 -21.56 -23.71 6.23
CA MET A 284 -22.51 -23.22 5.23
C MET A 284 -23.88 -23.07 5.87
N GLY A 285 -24.42 -21.85 5.86
CA GLY A 285 -25.79 -21.55 6.24
C GLY A 285 -26.62 -21.15 5.03
N LEU A 286 -27.85 -21.66 4.92
CA LEU A 286 -28.90 -21.09 4.06
C LEU A 286 -29.83 -20.27 4.97
N ALA A 287 -29.94 -18.97 4.74
CA ALA A 287 -30.83 -18.09 5.48
C ALA A 287 -31.75 -17.35 4.50
N GLY A 288 -32.98 -17.03 4.92
CA GLY A 288 -33.90 -16.32 4.03
C GLY A 288 -35.22 -15.91 4.65
N GLY A 289 -35.97 -15.13 3.87
CA GLY A 289 -37.33 -14.71 4.15
C GLY A 289 -38.28 -15.25 3.08
N TRP A 290 -39.42 -15.79 3.52
CA TRP A 290 -40.53 -16.23 2.68
C TRP A 290 -41.75 -15.36 2.91
N TYR A 291 -42.30 -14.78 1.84
CA TYR A 291 -43.41 -13.84 1.87
C TYR A 291 -44.66 -14.34 1.14
N GLY A 292 -44.77 -15.66 0.91
CA GLY A 292 -45.96 -16.34 0.41
C GLY A 292 -46.75 -17.04 1.53
N PRO A 293 -47.72 -17.90 1.18
CA PRO A 293 -48.47 -18.68 2.17
C PRO A 293 -47.56 -19.56 3.03
N VAL A 294 -47.71 -19.50 4.35
CA VAL A 294 -46.80 -20.18 5.31
C VAL A 294 -46.75 -21.70 5.11
N ASP A 295 -47.88 -22.30 4.73
CA ASP A 295 -48.00 -23.74 4.47
C ASP A 295 -47.27 -24.19 3.19
N GLN A 296 -46.84 -23.26 2.34
CA GLN A 296 -46.14 -23.55 1.07
C GLN A 296 -44.61 -23.46 1.17
N LEU A 297 -44.03 -22.95 2.27
CA LEU A 297 -42.58 -22.85 2.38
C LEU A 297 -41.90 -24.23 2.31
N ASN A 298 -42.43 -25.21 3.04
CA ASN A 298 -41.85 -26.55 3.09
C ASN A 298 -41.88 -27.24 1.73
N SER A 299 -42.99 -27.13 0.98
CA SER A 299 -43.09 -27.71 -0.37
C SER A 299 -42.22 -26.96 -1.38
N THR A 300 -42.05 -25.65 -1.20
CA THR A 300 -41.16 -24.81 -2.02
C THR A 300 -39.69 -25.21 -1.85
N LEU A 301 -39.25 -25.44 -0.61
CA LEU A 301 -37.87 -25.84 -0.31
C LEU A 301 -37.60 -27.34 -0.50
N ALA A 302 -38.65 -28.18 -0.54
CA ALA A 302 -38.52 -29.63 -0.61
C ALA A 302 -37.59 -30.15 -1.73
N PRO A 303 -37.62 -29.62 -2.98
CA PRO A 303 -36.72 -30.08 -4.03
C PRO A 303 -35.24 -29.89 -3.70
N PHE A 304 -34.88 -28.77 -3.08
CA PHE A 304 -33.52 -28.51 -2.62
C PHE A 304 -33.17 -29.38 -1.41
N MET A 305 -34.06 -29.44 -0.42
CA MET A 305 -33.82 -30.21 0.80
C MET A 305 -33.69 -31.73 0.53
N ALA A 306 -34.37 -32.25 -0.50
CA ALA A 306 -34.29 -33.67 -0.88
C ALA A 306 -32.91 -34.08 -1.44
N VAL A 307 -32.14 -33.13 -2.00
CA VAL A 307 -30.80 -33.38 -2.54
C VAL A 307 -29.68 -32.99 -1.56
N MET A 308 -30.05 -32.47 -0.39
CA MET A 308 -29.12 -32.04 0.66
C MET A 308 -29.10 -33.05 1.82
N PRO A 309 -27.96 -33.20 2.53
CA PRO A 309 -27.95 -33.96 3.76
C PRO A 309 -28.78 -33.24 4.85
N PRO A 310 -29.23 -33.95 5.90
CA PRO A 310 -29.94 -33.32 7.01
C PRO A 310 -29.11 -32.17 7.62
N PRO A 311 -29.73 -30.99 7.86
CA PRO A 311 -29.07 -29.87 8.48
C PRO A 311 -28.72 -30.17 9.95
N ARG A 312 -27.64 -29.57 10.45
CA ARG A 312 -27.29 -29.64 11.88
C ARG A 312 -28.29 -28.90 12.75
N THR A 313 -28.71 -27.73 12.27
CA THR A 313 -29.74 -26.91 12.90
C THR A 313 -30.64 -26.34 11.82
N SER A 314 -31.91 -26.21 12.15
CA SER A 314 -32.90 -25.51 11.34
C SER A 314 -33.79 -24.65 12.22
N SER A 315 -34.17 -23.47 11.76
CA SER A 315 -35.12 -22.61 12.44
C SER A 315 -36.15 -22.06 11.46
N PHE A 316 -37.36 -21.84 11.98
CA PHE A 316 -38.44 -21.14 11.31
C PHE A 316 -39.05 -20.17 12.31
N ASP A 317 -39.15 -18.91 11.93
CA ASP A 317 -39.75 -17.85 12.73
C ASP A 317 -40.83 -17.17 11.90
N ILE A 318 -42.08 -17.35 12.31
CA ILE A 318 -43.26 -16.89 11.59
C ILE A 318 -43.79 -15.66 12.31
N GLY A 319 -43.91 -14.56 11.59
CA GLY A 319 -44.52 -13.33 12.08
C GLY A 319 -45.14 -12.53 10.95
N ASP A 320 -45.45 -11.27 11.20
CA ASP A 320 -45.82 -10.33 10.14
C ASP A 320 -44.56 -9.76 9.45
N TYR A 321 -44.77 -8.86 8.48
CA TYR A 321 -43.66 -8.21 7.78
C TYR A 321 -42.70 -7.46 8.72
N LEU A 322 -43.21 -6.77 9.75
CA LEU A 322 -42.38 -6.00 10.68
C LEU A 322 -41.51 -6.92 11.53
N HIS A 323 -42.09 -8.01 12.04
CA HIS A 323 -41.35 -9.05 12.76
C HIS A 323 -40.22 -9.62 11.90
N SER A 324 -40.50 -9.89 10.62
CA SER A 324 -39.48 -10.38 9.68
C SER A 324 -38.34 -9.36 9.48
N ALA A 325 -38.66 -8.07 9.38
CA ALA A 325 -37.68 -7.00 9.23
C ALA A 325 -36.82 -6.82 10.49
N ILE A 326 -37.43 -6.90 11.68
CA ILE A 326 -36.73 -6.85 12.98
C ILE A 326 -35.76 -8.04 13.09
N ASN A 327 -36.21 -9.25 12.74
CA ASN A 327 -35.39 -10.45 12.81
C ASN A 327 -34.18 -10.35 11.86
N LEU A 328 -34.41 -10.02 10.57
CA LEU A 328 -33.35 -9.87 9.58
C LEU A 328 -32.37 -8.72 9.90
N ALA A 329 -32.81 -7.71 10.64
CA ALA A 329 -31.94 -6.64 11.15
C ALA A 329 -31.09 -7.03 12.37
N GLY A 330 -31.25 -8.26 12.90
CA GLY A 330 -30.55 -8.71 14.10
C GLY A 330 -31.20 -8.25 15.42
N GLY A 331 -32.47 -7.81 15.39
CA GLY A 331 -33.31 -7.67 16.58
C GLY A 331 -33.87 -6.27 16.86
N SER A 332 -33.42 -5.21 16.19
CA SER A 332 -33.98 -3.86 16.37
C SER A 332 -33.93 -3.06 15.07
N LEU A 333 -34.95 -2.23 14.85
CA LEU A 333 -34.99 -1.21 13.78
C LEU A 333 -34.72 0.20 14.32
N ASP A 334 -34.54 0.36 15.63
CA ASP A 334 -34.32 1.66 16.25
C ASP A 334 -32.92 2.20 15.90
N THR A 335 -32.90 3.34 15.20
CA THR A 335 -31.67 4.05 14.84
C THR A 335 -31.45 5.35 15.61
N MET A 336 -32.35 5.67 16.55
CA MET A 336 -32.39 6.95 17.26
C MET A 336 -31.79 6.88 18.66
N SER A 337 -31.81 5.71 19.30
CA SER A 337 -31.29 5.54 20.67
C SER A 337 -29.77 5.43 20.76
N ALA A 338 -29.10 5.00 19.68
CA ALA A 338 -27.65 4.81 19.64
C ALA A 338 -27.08 5.13 18.25
N PRO A 339 -25.77 5.44 18.14
CA PRO A 339 -25.10 5.48 16.85
C PRO A 339 -24.89 4.07 16.28
N ASP A 340 -24.69 3.99 14.97
CA ASP A 340 -24.32 2.75 14.30
C ASP A 340 -23.00 2.17 14.85
N GLY A 341 -22.90 0.84 14.80
CA GLY A 341 -21.65 0.14 15.05
C GLY A 341 -20.62 0.50 13.98
N THR A 342 -19.35 0.41 14.33
CA THR A 342 -18.24 0.62 13.39
C THR A 342 -17.39 -0.64 13.30
N ASP A 343 -16.75 -0.85 12.16
CA ASP A 343 -15.84 -1.98 11.94
C ASP A 343 -14.59 -1.52 11.17
N THR A 344 -13.51 -2.29 11.25
CA THR A 344 -12.30 -2.10 10.44
C THR A 344 -12.19 -3.25 9.46
N PHE A 345 -12.56 -3.02 8.20
CA PHE A 345 -12.73 -4.13 7.26
C PHE A 345 -12.31 -3.80 5.83
N TYR A 346 -12.16 -4.86 5.04
CA TYR A 346 -12.14 -4.82 3.59
C TYR A 346 -13.33 -5.60 3.05
N ALA A 347 -13.98 -5.05 2.03
CA ALA A 347 -15.02 -5.75 1.31
C ALA A 347 -14.83 -5.58 -0.18
N LYS A 348 -15.34 -6.55 -0.94
CA LYS A 348 -15.53 -6.47 -2.39
C LYS A 348 -16.70 -7.36 -2.78
N SER A 349 -17.11 -7.31 -4.04
CA SER A 349 -18.21 -8.13 -4.52
C SER A 349 -17.98 -8.73 -5.90
N LEU A 350 -18.76 -9.77 -6.19
CA LEU A 350 -18.84 -10.43 -7.47
C LEU A 350 -20.31 -10.71 -7.80
N MET A 351 -20.78 -10.25 -8.96
CA MET A 351 -22.10 -10.58 -9.46
C MET A 351 -21.97 -11.64 -10.55
N THR A 352 -22.61 -12.80 -10.36
CA THR A 352 -22.51 -13.92 -11.29
C THR A 352 -23.61 -13.82 -12.36
N PRO A 353 -23.30 -13.96 -13.66
CA PRO A 353 -24.32 -13.84 -14.69
C PRO A 353 -25.25 -15.06 -14.69
N GLN A 354 -26.56 -14.84 -14.81
CA GLN A 354 -27.57 -15.90 -14.86
C GLN A 354 -27.41 -16.80 -16.09
N SER A 355 -26.99 -16.25 -17.21
CA SER A 355 -26.75 -16.98 -18.46
C SER A 355 -25.52 -17.89 -18.43
N SER A 356 -24.59 -17.63 -17.51
CA SER A 356 -23.35 -18.37 -17.34
C SER A 356 -23.01 -18.47 -15.84
N PRO A 357 -23.71 -19.32 -15.09
CA PRO A 357 -23.50 -19.44 -13.66
C PRO A 357 -22.11 -20.03 -13.33
N MET A 358 -21.70 -20.06 -12.05
CA MET A 358 -20.37 -20.55 -11.67
C MET A 358 -20.20 -22.02 -12.08
N SER A 359 -19.05 -22.33 -12.69
CA SER A 359 -18.69 -23.69 -13.10
C SER A 359 -18.33 -24.56 -11.89
N ASP A 360 -18.40 -25.89 -12.03
CA ASP A 360 -17.91 -26.82 -11.01
C ASP A 360 -16.45 -26.56 -10.62
N GLY A 361 -15.61 -26.17 -11.59
CA GLY A 361 -14.22 -25.81 -11.35
C GLY A 361 -14.10 -24.57 -10.46
N ALA A 362 -14.88 -23.53 -10.74
CA ALA A 362 -14.94 -22.31 -9.94
C ALA A 362 -15.48 -22.58 -8.53
N LEU A 363 -16.56 -23.36 -8.39
CA LEU A 363 -17.14 -23.74 -7.10
C LEU A 363 -16.13 -24.52 -6.22
N LYS A 364 -15.42 -25.50 -6.81
CA LYS A 364 -14.39 -26.26 -6.09
C LYS A 364 -13.20 -25.40 -5.68
N ALA A 365 -12.71 -24.55 -6.58
CA ALA A 365 -11.60 -23.64 -6.30
C ALA A 365 -11.98 -22.67 -5.17
N PHE A 366 -13.19 -22.09 -5.24
CA PHE A 366 -13.72 -21.18 -4.24
C PHE A 366 -13.76 -21.82 -2.84
N MET A 367 -14.39 -22.99 -2.73
CA MET A 367 -14.52 -23.67 -1.43
C MET A 367 -13.18 -24.19 -0.90
N SER A 368 -12.25 -24.58 -1.78
CA SER A 368 -10.90 -24.99 -1.40
C SER A 368 -10.11 -23.84 -0.76
N VAL A 369 -10.19 -22.62 -1.33
CA VAL A 369 -9.54 -21.45 -0.74
C VAL A 369 -10.15 -21.13 0.63
N LEU A 370 -11.48 -21.12 0.76
CA LEU A 370 -12.15 -20.86 2.04
C LEU A 370 -11.77 -21.88 3.12
N ALA A 371 -11.76 -23.16 2.77
CA ALA A 371 -11.49 -24.27 3.69
C ALA A 371 -10.04 -24.31 4.18
N ASN A 372 -9.09 -23.85 3.36
CA ASN A 372 -7.66 -23.97 3.64
C ASN A 372 -7.03 -22.63 4.02
N GLU A 373 -6.99 -21.68 3.07
CA GLU A 373 -6.43 -20.35 3.32
C GLU A 373 -7.30 -19.57 4.31
N GLY A 374 -8.64 -19.65 4.16
CA GLY A 374 -9.60 -18.98 5.02
C GLY A 374 -9.57 -19.45 6.48
N PHE A 375 -9.26 -20.72 6.72
CA PHE A 375 -9.11 -21.25 8.09
C PHE A 375 -7.94 -20.60 8.84
N THR A 376 -6.87 -20.24 8.13
CA THR A 376 -5.66 -19.62 8.69
C THR A 376 -5.56 -18.12 8.42
N ALA A 377 -6.63 -17.50 7.89
CA ALA A 377 -6.59 -16.10 7.51
C ALA A 377 -6.34 -15.20 8.73
N PRO A 378 -5.54 -14.12 8.61
CA PRO A 378 -5.22 -13.21 9.71
C PRO A 378 -6.38 -12.25 10.08
N VAL A 379 -7.60 -12.55 9.63
CA VAL A 379 -8.80 -11.71 9.67
C VAL A 379 -10.02 -12.55 10.00
N GLY A 380 -11.02 -11.96 10.65
CA GLY A 380 -12.36 -12.53 10.69
C GLY A 380 -13.02 -12.36 9.32
N TRP A 381 -13.81 -13.32 8.85
CA TRP A 381 -14.47 -13.20 7.55
C TRP A 381 -15.80 -13.96 7.48
N PHE A 382 -16.67 -13.46 6.62
CA PHE A 382 -17.85 -14.17 6.13
C PHE A 382 -18.05 -13.83 4.65
N ILE A 383 -18.62 -14.77 3.90
CA ILE A 383 -19.01 -14.56 2.51
C ILE A 383 -20.51 -14.79 2.39
N GLN A 384 -21.23 -13.87 1.76
CA GLN A 384 -22.66 -14.02 1.49
C GLN A 384 -22.87 -14.14 -0.01
N ALA A 385 -23.40 -15.28 -0.49
CA ALA A 385 -23.90 -15.41 -1.85
C ALA A 385 -25.42 -15.21 -1.82
N GLU A 386 -25.84 -13.97 -2.08
CA GLU A 386 -27.22 -13.51 -1.98
C GLU A 386 -27.95 -13.77 -3.31
N VAL A 387 -29.14 -14.37 -3.26
CA VAL A 387 -29.97 -14.58 -4.44
C VAL A 387 -30.48 -13.23 -4.93
N PHE A 388 -29.92 -12.77 -6.05
CA PHE A 388 -30.22 -11.46 -6.61
C PHE A 388 -31.37 -11.56 -7.62
N GLY A 389 -31.13 -12.20 -8.75
CA GLY A 389 -32.08 -12.33 -9.86
C GLY A 389 -32.70 -13.72 -9.96
N GLY A 390 -32.63 -14.30 -11.16
CA GLY A 390 -33.18 -15.63 -11.45
C GLY A 390 -34.59 -15.58 -12.03
N ASN A 391 -35.12 -16.76 -12.36
CA ASN A 391 -36.43 -16.87 -13.00
C ASN A 391 -37.53 -16.26 -12.12
N GLY A 392 -38.48 -15.56 -12.74
CA GLY A 392 -39.61 -14.92 -12.06
C GLY A 392 -39.27 -13.69 -11.20
N SER A 393 -38.01 -13.29 -11.09
CA SER A 393 -37.60 -12.13 -10.30
C SER A 393 -38.09 -10.82 -10.91
N ALA A 394 -38.65 -9.95 -10.08
CA ALA A 394 -39.03 -8.59 -10.45
C ALA A 394 -37.82 -7.71 -10.84
N ILE A 395 -36.60 -8.05 -10.39
CA ILE A 395 -35.38 -7.35 -10.80
C ILE A 395 -35.10 -7.59 -12.30
N ASN A 396 -35.20 -8.84 -12.74
CA ASN A 396 -34.98 -9.25 -14.13
C ASN A 396 -36.07 -8.77 -15.09
N ALA A 397 -37.26 -8.44 -14.57
CA ALA A 397 -38.38 -7.96 -15.36
C ALA A 397 -38.17 -6.52 -15.88
N ILE A 398 -37.32 -5.72 -15.22
CA ILE A 398 -36.95 -4.38 -15.65
C ILE A 398 -35.80 -4.47 -16.67
N LYS A 399 -35.92 -3.78 -17.81
CA LYS A 399 -34.87 -3.84 -18.84
C LYS A 399 -33.63 -3.11 -18.34
N THR A 400 -32.46 -3.65 -18.64
CA THR A 400 -31.16 -3.04 -18.31
C THR A 400 -31.03 -1.58 -18.76
N ALA A 401 -31.66 -1.21 -19.89
CA ALA A 401 -31.61 0.16 -20.41
C ALA A 401 -32.55 1.15 -19.68
N ASP A 402 -33.48 0.68 -18.85
CA ASP A 402 -34.51 1.54 -18.23
C ASP A 402 -33.96 2.35 -17.03
N THR A 403 -32.80 1.97 -16.51
CA THR A 403 -32.07 2.68 -15.44
C THR A 403 -30.56 2.61 -15.67
N ALA A 404 -29.77 3.45 -14.99
CA ALA A 404 -28.31 3.39 -15.06
C ALA A 404 -27.70 2.15 -14.35
N PHE A 405 -28.51 1.39 -13.60
CA PHE A 405 -28.08 0.16 -12.95
C PHE A 405 -28.09 -1.02 -13.92
N SER A 406 -26.90 -1.46 -14.35
CA SER A 406 -26.75 -2.36 -15.50
C SER A 406 -26.86 -3.86 -15.19
N ARG A 407 -26.52 -4.30 -13.97
CA ARG A 407 -26.38 -5.73 -13.61
C ARG A 407 -27.71 -6.40 -13.22
N ARG A 408 -28.71 -6.29 -14.08
CA ARG A 408 -30.07 -6.83 -13.89
C ARG A 408 -30.18 -8.34 -14.09
N ASP A 409 -29.26 -8.92 -14.85
CA ASP A 409 -29.20 -10.31 -15.28
C ASP A 409 -28.28 -11.17 -14.40
N ALA A 410 -27.89 -10.68 -13.23
CA ALA A 410 -27.12 -11.44 -12.26
C ALA A 410 -27.99 -12.47 -11.53
N LEU A 411 -27.43 -13.65 -11.28
CA LEU A 411 -28.04 -14.70 -10.46
C LEU A 411 -27.75 -14.44 -8.97
N PHE A 412 -26.46 -14.36 -8.63
CA PHE A 412 -26.01 -14.01 -7.28
C PHE A 412 -25.32 -12.65 -7.27
N THR A 413 -25.50 -11.92 -6.19
CA THR A 413 -24.51 -10.94 -5.73
C THR A 413 -23.76 -11.57 -4.55
N ILE A 414 -22.44 -11.68 -4.68
CA ILE A 414 -21.59 -12.28 -3.66
C ILE A 414 -20.83 -11.17 -2.96
N GLN A 415 -21.07 -11.01 -1.66
CA GLN A 415 -20.30 -10.12 -0.79
C GLN A 415 -19.14 -10.90 -0.17
N PHE A 416 -17.92 -10.39 -0.35
CA PHE A 416 -16.74 -10.88 0.34
C PHE A 416 -16.36 -9.89 1.41
N TYR A 417 -16.45 -10.29 2.68
CA TYR A 417 -16.20 -9.41 3.81
C TYR A 417 -15.12 -9.99 4.73
N ALA A 418 -14.13 -9.17 5.07
CA ALA A 418 -13.10 -9.54 6.03
C ALA A 418 -12.78 -8.37 6.96
N SER A 419 -12.83 -8.59 8.27
CA SER A 419 -12.57 -7.60 9.31
C SER A 419 -11.30 -7.92 10.11
N SER A 420 -10.71 -6.88 10.71
CA SER A 420 -9.63 -7.07 11.66
C SER A 420 -10.14 -7.74 12.94
N HIS A 421 -9.23 -8.43 13.65
CA HIS A 421 -9.57 -9.01 14.93
C HIS A 421 -9.96 -7.91 15.92
N GLY A 422 -11.17 -8.03 16.51
CA GLY A 422 -11.72 -7.03 17.43
C GLY A 422 -12.19 -5.74 16.75
N ASN A 423 -12.28 -5.70 15.42
CA ASN A 423 -12.82 -4.58 14.63
C ASN A 423 -12.01 -3.27 14.77
N VAL A 424 -10.74 -3.36 15.16
CA VAL A 424 -9.85 -2.20 15.40
C VAL A 424 -8.80 -2.00 14.28
N PRO A 425 -8.38 -0.75 13.99
CA PRO A 425 -7.28 -0.48 13.07
C PRO A 425 -5.89 -0.90 13.62
N PRO A 426 -4.89 -1.13 12.75
CA PRO A 426 -4.96 -1.13 11.29
C PRO A 426 -5.57 -2.42 10.73
N TYR A 427 -6.10 -2.36 9.52
CA TYR A 427 -6.52 -3.56 8.79
C TYR A 427 -5.31 -4.42 8.38
N PRO A 428 -5.31 -5.76 8.60
CA PRO A 428 -4.17 -6.62 8.27
C PRO A 428 -3.90 -6.72 6.76
N GLU A 429 -2.64 -6.54 6.33
CA GLU A 429 -2.27 -6.61 4.91
C GLU A 429 -2.63 -7.95 4.27
N GLY A 430 -2.45 -9.06 5.00
CA GLY A 430 -2.82 -10.40 4.53
C GLY A 430 -4.32 -10.57 4.23
N GLY A 431 -5.21 -9.75 4.83
CA GLY A 431 -6.64 -9.77 4.54
C GLY A 431 -6.98 -9.33 3.12
N PHE A 432 -6.20 -8.41 2.55
CA PHE A 432 -6.33 -7.98 1.16
C PHE A 432 -6.01 -9.12 0.20
N THR A 433 -4.85 -9.76 0.38
CA THR A 433 -4.40 -10.90 -0.42
C THR A 433 -5.39 -12.06 -0.32
N PHE A 434 -5.93 -12.31 0.87
CA PHE A 434 -6.93 -13.35 1.09
C PHE A 434 -8.20 -13.12 0.25
N LEU A 435 -8.83 -11.94 0.32
CA LEU A 435 -10.02 -11.67 -0.49
C LEU A 435 -9.72 -11.67 -2.00
N ASP A 436 -8.53 -11.23 -2.42
CA ASP A 436 -8.11 -11.35 -3.83
C ASP A 436 -7.95 -12.80 -4.26
N ASN A 437 -7.37 -13.66 -3.43
CA ASN A 437 -7.22 -15.08 -3.72
C ASN A 437 -8.58 -15.75 -3.87
N ILE A 438 -9.53 -15.44 -2.99
CA ILE A 438 -10.91 -15.94 -3.08
C ILE A 438 -11.55 -15.54 -4.41
N VAL A 439 -11.60 -14.24 -4.72
CA VAL A 439 -12.25 -13.78 -5.97
C VAL A 439 -11.53 -14.32 -7.20
N ASN A 440 -10.20 -14.35 -7.19
CA ASN A 440 -9.41 -14.93 -8.27
C ASN A 440 -9.64 -16.43 -8.44
N SER A 441 -9.91 -17.16 -7.36
CA SER A 441 -10.22 -18.59 -7.44
C SER A 441 -11.51 -18.85 -8.22
N ILE A 442 -12.48 -17.94 -8.16
CA ILE A 442 -13.70 -18.00 -8.97
C ILE A 442 -13.36 -17.57 -10.40
N VAL A 443 -12.88 -16.33 -10.58
CA VAL A 443 -12.71 -15.71 -11.91
C VAL A 443 -11.73 -16.48 -12.80
N LYS A 444 -10.59 -16.95 -12.27
CA LYS A 444 -9.59 -17.69 -13.06
C LYS A 444 -10.05 -19.10 -13.46
N ASN A 445 -11.07 -19.64 -12.78
CA ASN A 445 -11.67 -20.93 -13.09
C ASN A 445 -13.03 -20.79 -13.81
N SER A 446 -13.37 -19.57 -14.21
CA SER A 446 -14.50 -19.24 -15.09
C SER A 446 -14.02 -19.04 -16.53
N PRO A 447 -14.93 -19.04 -17.52
CA PRO A 447 -14.60 -18.71 -18.91
C PRO A 447 -13.84 -17.38 -19.03
N LYS A 448 -12.95 -17.27 -20.03
CA LYS A 448 -12.12 -16.07 -20.23
C LYS A 448 -12.95 -14.81 -20.50
N ASP A 449 -14.13 -14.98 -21.08
CA ASP A 449 -15.13 -13.99 -21.43
C ASP A 449 -16.35 -14.00 -20.48
N TRP A 450 -16.18 -14.52 -19.26
CA TRP A 450 -17.23 -14.53 -18.26
C TRP A 450 -17.64 -13.09 -17.90
N ASP A 451 -18.86 -12.68 -18.27
CA ASP A 451 -19.41 -11.34 -18.00
C ASP A 451 -19.89 -11.19 -16.56
N TYR A 452 -18.95 -11.32 -15.62
CA TYR A 452 -19.22 -11.05 -14.21
C TYR A 452 -19.23 -9.55 -13.93
N GLY A 453 -19.95 -9.16 -12.88
CA GLY A 453 -20.02 -7.79 -12.39
C GLY A 453 -19.49 -7.63 -10.97
N ALA A 454 -19.65 -6.43 -10.44
CA ALA A 454 -19.52 -6.12 -9.02
C ALA A 454 -20.71 -5.24 -8.61
N TYR A 455 -21.12 -5.36 -7.35
CA TYR A 455 -22.23 -4.60 -6.81
C TYR A 455 -21.71 -3.30 -6.18
N THR A 456 -22.19 -2.17 -6.68
CA THR A 456 -21.68 -0.82 -6.34
C THR A 456 -21.83 -0.46 -4.86
N ASN A 457 -22.66 -1.14 -4.08
CA ASN A 457 -22.74 -0.92 -2.63
C ASN A 457 -21.66 -1.69 -1.84
N TYR A 458 -20.96 -2.64 -2.45
CA TYR A 458 -19.86 -3.43 -1.87
C TYR A 458 -18.55 -3.13 -2.62
N ILE A 459 -18.12 -1.87 -2.55
CA ILE A 459 -17.04 -1.29 -3.36
C ILE A 459 -15.67 -1.87 -3.00
N ASP A 460 -14.89 -2.21 -4.03
CA ASP A 460 -13.45 -2.49 -3.93
C ASP A 460 -12.63 -1.21 -4.21
N ASP A 461 -12.08 -0.63 -3.15
CA ASP A 461 -11.23 0.56 -3.20
C ASP A 461 -9.79 0.29 -3.71
N ARG A 462 -9.49 -0.94 -4.13
CA ARG A 462 -8.19 -1.28 -4.73
C ARG A 462 -8.25 -1.49 -6.23
N LEU A 463 -9.41 -1.27 -6.85
CA LEU A 463 -9.50 -1.25 -8.31
C LEU A 463 -8.57 -0.15 -8.86
N VAL A 464 -7.67 -0.53 -9.76
CA VAL A 464 -6.56 0.30 -10.28
C VAL A 464 -7.05 1.66 -10.77
N ASP A 465 -8.23 1.74 -11.37
CA ASP A 465 -8.79 2.99 -11.88
C ASP A 465 -9.38 3.89 -10.78
N TRP A 466 -9.85 3.32 -9.68
CA TRP A 466 -10.23 4.08 -8.47
C TRP A 466 -8.99 4.63 -7.77
N GLN A 467 -7.94 3.82 -7.62
CA GLN A 467 -6.70 4.31 -7.03
C GLN A 467 -6.11 5.45 -7.85
N LYS A 468 -6.10 5.33 -9.19
CA LYS A 468 -5.63 6.39 -10.11
C LYS A 468 -6.36 7.73 -9.89
N SER A 469 -7.67 7.73 -9.61
CA SER A 469 -8.47 8.95 -9.47
C SER A 469 -8.24 9.73 -8.17
N GLN A 470 -7.60 9.14 -7.16
CA GLN A 470 -7.33 9.79 -5.86
C GLN A 470 -6.03 10.62 -5.83
N GLY A 471 -5.28 10.71 -6.94
CA GLY A 471 -3.93 11.31 -6.96
C GLY A 471 -2.90 10.50 -6.15
N PHE A 472 -1.64 10.95 -6.11
CA PHE A 472 -0.61 10.37 -5.26
C PHE A 472 -0.53 11.12 -3.93
N LYS A 473 -0.17 10.42 -2.85
CA LYS A 473 -0.09 11.02 -1.51
C LYS A 473 1.06 12.04 -1.45
N VAL A 474 0.79 13.19 -0.85
CA VAL A 474 1.75 14.27 -0.57
C VAL A 474 1.67 14.60 0.92
N LEU A 475 2.82 14.67 1.59
CA LEU A 475 2.95 15.13 2.96
C LEU A 475 3.76 16.41 3.00
N THR A 476 3.28 17.39 3.74
CA THR A 476 3.88 18.70 3.98
C THR A 476 4.04 18.91 5.49
N SER A 477 4.72 19.98 5.92
CA SER A 477 5.03 20.21 7.33
C SER A 477 3.82 20.31 8.27
N THR A 478 2.61 20.49 7.73
CA THR A 478 1.37 20.55 8.52
C THR A 478 0.74 19.17 8.76
N ASP A 479 1.18 18.13 8.05
CA ASP A 479 0.58 16.80 8.13
C ASP A 479 1.20 15.96 9.25
N SER A 480 0.37 15.23 9.99
CA SER A 480 0.77 14.43 11.16
C SER A 480 1.85 13.37 10.84
N GLY A 481 1.88 12.86 9.61
CA GLY A 481 2.87 11.89 9.14
C GLY A 481 4.20 12.48 8.66
N TYR A 482 4.30 13.79 8.49
CA TYR A 482 5.46 14.42 7.84
C TYR A 482 6.77 14.25 8.61
N ALA A 483 6.74 14.34 9.94
CA ALA A 483 7.94 14.17 10.76
C ALA A 483 8.59 12.79 10.57
N SER A 484 7.76 11.74 10.48
CA SER A 484 8.24 10.38 10.21
C SER A 484 8.71 10.24 8.75
N ALA A 485 7.96 10.82 7.80
CA ALA A 485 8.28 10.78 6.38
C ALA A 485 9.56 11.53 6.00
N SER A 486 9.95 12.53 6.80
CA SER A 486 11.18 13.33 6.63
C SER A 486 12.33 12.87 7.54
N ALA A 487 12.17 11.78 8.29
CA ALA A 487 13.24 11.26 9.15
C ALA A 487 14.38 10.66 8.31
N ALA A 488 15.62 11.07 8.63
CA ALA A 488 16.85 10.56 8.04
C ALA A 488 17.30 9.25 8.73
N PHE A 489 17.97 8.38 7.97
CA PHE A 489 18.66 7.22 8.55
C PHE A 489 19.81 7.66 9.48
N ASN A 490 20.65 8.58 9.01
CA ASN A 490 21.66 9.22 9.84
C ASN A 490 21.06 10.42 10.58
N ARG A 491 20.82 10.25 11.88
CA ARG A 491 20.23 11.25 12.78
C ARG A 491 21.15 12.43 13.10
N ARG A 492 22.39 12.43 12.58
CA ARG A 492 23.23 13.63 12.53
C ARG A 492 22.59 14.74 11.69
N TYR A 493 21.68 14.37 10.78
CA TYR A 493 21.00 15.30 9.90
C TYR A 493 19.50 15.35 10.18
N THR A 494 18.99 16.56 10.17
CA THR A 494 17.56 16.86 10.14
C THR A 494 17.34 17.85 9.02
N PHE A 495 16.66 17.43 7.96
CA PHE A 495 16.29 18.30 6.84
C PHE A 495 14.77 18.44 6.78
N LYS A 496 14.31 19.58 6.29
CA LYS A 496 12.90 19.91 6.08
C LYS A 496 12.60 19.96 4.58
N PRO A 497 12.25 18.83 3.95
CA PRO A 497 11.69 18.83 2.59
C PRO A 497 10.54 19.84 2.43
N ALA A 498 10.38 20.38 1.23
CA ALA A 498 9.17 21.16 0.90
C ALA A 498 7.92 20.26 0.92
N ALA A 499 8.08 19.01 0.47
CA ALA A 499 7.07 17.96 0.53
C ALA A 499 7.74 16.58 0.45
N VAL A 500 7.06 15.56 0.98
CA VAL A 500 7.37 14.14 0.76
C VAL A 500 6.22 13.50 -0.03
N THR A 501 6.51 12.94 -1.19
CA THR A 501 5.52 12.41 -2.13
C THR A 501 5.64 10.89 -2.25
N TYR A 502 4.52 10.19 -2.43
CA TYR A 502 4.47 8.73 -2.59
C TYR A 502 3.85 8.36 -3.94
N PRO A 503 4.60 8.47 -5.05
CA PRO A 503 4.14 8.08 -6.38
C PRO A 503 3.77 6.60 -6.43
N ARG A 504 2.66 6.27 -7.11
CA ARG A 504 2.17 4.89 -7.27
C ARG A 504 2.75 4.21 -8.50
N ASN A 505 3.25 4.99 -9.46
CA ASN A 505 3.81 4.53 -10.73
C ASN A 505 4.78 5.59 -11.31
N THR A 506 5.47 5.25 -12.40
CA THR A 506 6.44 6.12 -13.07
C THR A 506 5.82 7.41 -13.63
N GLN A 507 4.53 7.40 -13.97
CA GLN A 507 3.83 8.61 -14.44
C GLN A 507 3.61 9.61 -13.30
N ASP A 508 3.32 9.17 -12.09
CA ASP A 508 3.25 10.04 -10.90
C ASP A 508 4.62 10.70 -10.65
N VAL A 509 5.72 9.95 -10.77
CA VAL A 509 7.10 10.49 -10.67
C VAL A 509 7.34 11.59 -11.72
N SER A 510 6.96 11.34 -12.97
CA SER A 510 7.03 12.34 -14.06
C SER A 510 6.25 13.61 -13.72
N THR A 511 5.02 13.47 -13.20
CA THR A 511 4.18 14.59 -12.78
C THR A 511 4.84 15.40 -11.66
N ILE A 512 5.38 14.73 -10.63
CA ILE A 512 6.07 15.39 -9.51
C ILE A 512 7.26 16.19 -10.03
N VAL A 513 8.12 15.59 -10.87
CA VAL A 513 9.30 16.27 -11.43
C VAL A 513 8.90 17.49 -12.26
N LYS A 514 7.85 17.40 -13.09
CA LYS A 514 7.35 18.54 -13.87
C LYS A 514 6.85 19.68 -13.00
N ILE A 515 6.07 19.36 -11.95
CA ILE A 515 5.59 20.36 -10.99
C ILE A 515 6.78 21.00 -10.27
N SER A 516 7.72 20.21 -9.75
CA SER A 516 8.91 20.75 -9.11
C SER A 516 9.71 21.65 -10.04
N ALA A 517 9.86 21.29 -11.31
CA ALA A 517 10.55 22.11 -12.33
C ALA A 517 9.80 23.41 -12.64
N GLN A 518 8.47 23.39 -12.65
CA GLN A 518 7.63 24.57 -12.81
C GLN A 518 7.79 25.56 -11.66
N TYR A 519 7.92 25.06 -10.42
CA TYR A 519 8.02 25.87 -9.20
C TYR A 519 9.46 26.01 -8.66
N ASN A 520 10.47 25.60 -9.43
CA ASN A 520 11.90 25.72 -9.10
C ASN A 520 12.33 25.02 -7.80
N TYR A 521 11.68 23.90 -7.45
CA TYR A 521 12.11 23.03 -6.36
C TYR A 521 13.15 22.02 -6.84
N SER A 522 14.21 21.76 -6.04
CA SER A 522 15.05 20.57 -6.26
C SER A 522 14.27 19.30 -5.93
N VAL A 523 14.64 18.20 -6.57
CA VAL A 523 13.99 16.90 -6.36
C VAL A 523 15.01 15.87 -5.87
N ALA A 524 14.64 15.10 -4.86
CA ALA A 524 15.44 13.99 -4.34
C ALA A 524 14.63 12.70 -4.34
N ALA A 525 15.17 11.64 -4.92
CA ALA A 525 14.56 10.32 -4.85
C ALA A 525 14.95 9.62 -3.54
N ARG A 526 13.95 9.11 -2.82
CA ARG A 526 14.13 8.28 -1.63
C ARG A 526 13.71 6.84 -1.94
N SER A 527 14.69 5.96 -2.06
CA SER A 527 14.49 4.51 -2.07
C SER A 527 14.52 4.00 -0.61
N GLY A 528 15.67 3.52 -0.13
CA GLY A 528 15.86 3.05 1.25
C GLY A 528 16.09 4.13 2.30
N GLY A 529 16.54 5.32 1.88
CA GLY A 529 16.88 6.41 2.81
C GLY A 529 18.25 6.30 3.50
N HIS A 530 19.03 5.24 3.25
CA HIS A 530 20.34 4.96 3.87
C HIS A 530 21.51 5.86 3.42
N SER A 531 21.26 7.02 2.81
CA SER A 531 22.36 7.93 2.51
C SER A 531 23.01 8.40 3.81
N TYR A 532 24.34 8.24 3.91
CA TYR A 532 25.09 8.60 5.13
C TYR A 532 25.06 10.09 5.45
N ILE A 533 24.75 10.93 4.46
CA ILE A 533 24.58 12.38 4.60
C ILE A 533 23.15 12.84 4.30
N ALA A 534 22.19 11.92 4.32
CA ALA A 534 20.77 12.17 4.09
C ALA A 534 20.43 12.85 2.74
N ASN A 535 21.19 12.55 1.67
CA ASN A 535 20.88 13.02 0.31
C ASN A 535 19.52 12.56 -0.22
N ALA A 536 18.97 11.46 0.32
CA ALA A 536 17.62 11.01 0.01
C ALA A 536 16.54 12.03 0.41
N LEU A 537 16.88 13.02 1.24
CA LEU A 537 16.03 14.15 1.62
C LEU A 537 16.41 15.46 0.91
N GLY A 538 17.32 15.39 -0.07
CA GLY A 538 17.86 16.56 -0.79
C GLY A 538 19.17 17.12 -0.24
N GLY A 539 19.67 16.59 0.88
CA GLY A 539 20.93 17.06 1.52
C GLY A 539 20.86 18.49 2.07
N LYS A 540 19.67 19.11 2.04
CA LYS A 540 19.33 20.43 2.61
C LYS A 540 17.81 20.60 2.66
N ASP A 541 17.36 21.67 3.30
CA ASP A 541 15.94 22.04 3.36
C ASP A 541 15.37 22.43 1.99
N GLY A 542 14.06 22.23 1.82
CA GLY A 542 13.27 22.73 0.69
C GLY A 542 13.23 21.83 -0.54
N ALA A 543 13.86 20.65 -0.54
CA ALA A 543 13.71 19.69 -1.64
C ALA A 543 12.33 19.01 -1.63
N VAL A 544 11.79 18.68 -2.80
CA VAL A 544 10.67 17.75 -2.92
C VAL A 544 11.22 16.34 -2.91
N VAL A 545 10.83 15.54 -1.92
CA VAL A 545 11.23 14.14 -1.80
C VAL A 545 10.24 13.26 -2.55
N VAL A 546 10.76 12.40 -3.42
CA VAL A 546 10.00 11.39 -4.16
C VAL A 546 10.30 10.04 -3.52
N ASP A 547 9.43 9.59 -2.62
CA ASP A 547 9.56 8.33 -1.93
C ASP A 547 9.05 7.18 -2.81
N LEU A 548 9.99 6.35 -3.26
CA LEU A 548 9.74 5.30 -4.23
C LEU A 548 9.21 4.02 -3.58
N SER A 549 8.91 3.98 -2.28
CA SER A 549 8.53 2.75 -1.55
C SER A 549 7.33 2.00 -2.13
N LEU A 550 6.43 2.67 -2.86
CA LEU A 550 5.30 2.03 -3.56
C LEU A 550 5.70 1.39 -4.90
N LEU A 551 6.88 1.70 -5.44
CA LEU A 551 7.47 1.05 -6.62
C LEU A 551 8.28 -0.18 -6.20
N ASN A 552 7.63 -1.13 -5.56
CA ASN A 552 8.25 -2.27 -4.87
C ASN A 552 8.00 -3.64 -5.55
N THR A 553 7.71 -3.67 -6.85
CA THR A 553 7.52 -4.94 -7.56
C THR A 553 8.86 -5.63 -7.90
N VAL A 554 8.93 -6.95 -7.74
CA VAL A 554 10.03 -7.78 -8.25
C VAL A 554 9.44 -8.86 -9.16
N LYS A 555 9.80 -8.84 -10.45
CA LYS A 555 9.34 -9.82 -11.45
C LYS A 555 10.55 -10.56 -12.02
N VAL A 556 10.57 -11.89 -11.89
CA VAL A 556 11.67 -12.73 -12.39
C VAL A 556 11.21 -13.46 -13.65
N ASN A 557 11.96 -13.31 -14.74
CA ASN A 557 11.76 -14.11 -15.94
C ASN A 557 12.75 -15.29 -15.92
N SER A 558 12.24 -16.49 -15.62
CA SER A 558 13.05 -17.70 -15.51
C SER A 558 13.73 -18.11 -16.82
N SER A 559 13.15 -17.73 -17.98
CA SER A 559 13.70 -18.08 -19.30
C SER A 559 14.89 -17.20 -19.67
N SER A 560 14.75 -15.88 -19.53
CA SER A 560 15.82 -14.93 -19.83
C SER A 560 16.81 -14.75 -18.69
N LYS A 561 16.49 -15.23 -17.48
CA LYS A 561 17.26 -15.05 -16.24
C LYS A 561 17.39 -13.58 -15.83
N VAL A 562 16.48 -12.73 -16.31
CA VAL A 562 16.42 -11.30 -15.99
C VAL A 562 15.34 -11.05 -14.95
N ALA A 563 15.63 -10.19 -13.98
CA ALA A 563 14.64 -9.67 -13.05
C ALA A 563 14.37 -8.18 -13.33
N THR A 564 13.09 -7.80 -13.36
CA THR A 564 12.65 -6.41 -13.36
C THR A 564 12.28 -6.02 -11.94
N ILE A 565 12.99 -5.03 -11.40
CA ILE A 565 12.95 -4.65 -10.00
C ILE A 565 12.60 -3.17 -9.89
N GLY A 566 11.48 -2.85 -9.24
CA GLY A 566 11.14 -1.48 -8.88
C GLY A 566 12.14 -0.94 -7.85
N THR A 567 12.59 0.30 -8.03
CA THR A 567 13.67 0.89 -7.20
C THR A 567 13.24 1.23 -5.77
N GLY A 568 11.96 1.12 -5.44
CA GLY A 568 11.43 1.21 -4.08
C GLY A 568 11.81 0.05 -3.17
N ASN A 569 12.17 -1.10 -3.73
CA ASN A 569 12.48 -2.31 -2.98
C ASN A 569 13.70 -2.16 -2.06
N ARG A 570 13.68 -2.89 -0.94
CA ARG A 570 14.84 -3.10 -0.07
C ARG A 570 15.61 -4.36 -0.47
N LEU A 571 16.91 -4.40 -0.17
CA LEU A 571 17.78 -5.52 -0.56
C LEU A 571 17.28 -6.86 0.00
N GLY A 572 16.78 -6.89 1.23
CA GLY A 572 16.24 -8.09 1.86
C GLY A 572 15.03 -8.65 1.10
N ASP A 573 14.09 -7.79 0.68
CA ASP A 573 12.90 -8.19 -0.06
C ASP A 573 13.25 -8.64 -1.49
N VAL A 574 14.21 -7.97 -2.14
CA VAL A 574 14.76 -8.41 -3.43
C VAL A 574 15.39 -9.80 -3.30
N ALA A 575 16.23 -10.02 -2.29
CA ALA A 575 16.88 -11.30 -2.06
C ALA A 575 15.87 -12.43 -1.85
N LEU A 576 14.81 -12.19 -1.06
CA LEU A 576 13.72 -13.14 -0.85
C LEU A 576 12.96 -13.44 -2.15
N ALA A 577 12.56 -12.41 -2.89
CA ALA A 577 11.80 -12.55 -4.13
C ALA A 577 12.59 -13.30 -5.23
N LEU A 578 13.89 -13.02 -5.35
CA LEU A 578 14.78 -13.75 -6.27
C LEU A 578 14.96 -15.21 -5.82
N ASN A 579 15.20 -15.43 -4.52
CA ASN A 579 15.41 -16.78 -3.98
C ASN A 579 14.18 -17.69 -4.15
N ASN A 580 12.97 -17.14 -4.04
CA ASN A 580 11.72 -17.88 -4.32
C ASN A 580 11.64 -18.39 -5.77
N ASN A 581 12.46 -17.85 -6.68
CA ASN A 581 12.59 -18.29 -8.07
C ASN A 581 13.92 -19.02 -8.33
N GLY A 582 14.65 -19.42 -7.29
CA GLY A 582 15.97 -20.07 -7.40
C GLY A 582 17.05 -19.15 -7.96
N ARG A 583 16.87 -17.82 -7.84
CA ARG A 583 17.78 -16.80 -8.37
C ARG A 583 18.46 -16.00 -7.25
N ALA A 584 19.57 -15.36 -7.60
CA ALA A 584 20.37 -14.50 -6.73
C ALA A 584 20.97 -13.33 -7.53
N MET A 585 21.47 -12.31 -6.84
CA MET A 585 22.26 -11.23 -7.45
C MET A 585 23.30 -10.69 -6.45
N PRO A 586 24.41 -10.07 -6.90
CA PRO A 586 25.33 -9.38 -6.00
C PRO A 586 24.70 -8.09 -5.46
N HIS A 587 24.68 -7.96 -4.14
CA HIS A 587 24.24 -6.77 -3.43
C HIS A 587 24.85 -6.73 -2.02
N GLY A 588 24.70 -5.60 -1.32
CA GLY A 588 25.17 -5.41 0.05
C GLY A 588 24.41 -6.21 1.10
N THR A 589 24.87 -6.14 2.33
CA THR A 589 24.43 -7.01 3.43
C THR A 589 23.19 -6.50 4.16
N CYS A 590 23.05 -5.17 4.31
CA CYS A 590 21.97 -4.55 5.09
C CYS A 590 20.59 -4.74 4.43
N PRO A 591 19.62 -5.40 5.09
CA PRO A 591 18.32 -5.73 4.48
C PRO A 591 17.48 -4.51 4.09
N TYR A 592 17.54 -3.41 4.87
CA TYR A 592 16.75 -2.19 4.69
C TYR A 592 17.33 -1.20 3.66
N VAL A 593 18.54 -1.44 3.16
CA VAL A 593 19.12 -0.62 2.09
C VAL A 593 18.24 -0.72 0.86
N GLY A 594 17.95 0.43 0.23
CA GLY A 594 17.11 0.48 -0.96
C GLY A 594 17.91 0.26 -2.24
N ILE A 595 17.41 -0.60 -3.11
CA ILE A 595 18.15 -1.00 -4.32
C ILE A 595 18.41 0.16 -5.28
N GLY A 596 17.53 1.16 -5.33
CA GLY A 596 17.68 2.33 -6.22
C GLY A 596 18.95 3.13 -5.92
N GLY A 597 19.18 3.48 -4.65
CA GLY A 597 20.41 4.17 -4.24
C GLY A 597 21.64 3.27 -4.32
N HIS A 598 21.51 2.02 -3.85
CA HIS A 598 22.62 1.07 -3.78
C HIS A 598 23.22 0.76 -5.16
N SER A 599 22.37 0.36 -6.11
CA SER A 599 22.77 0.03 -7.49
C SER A 599 23.11 1.27 -8.33
N GLY A 600 22.63 2.45 -7.94
CA GLY A 600 22.94 3.70 -8.63
C GLY A 600 24.40 4.12 -8.56
N HIS A 601 25.15 3.63 -7.58
CA HIS A 601 26.51 4.08 -7.24
C HIS A 601 27.52 2.94 -7.05
N GLY A 602 27.11 1.70 -7.32
CA GLY A 602 27.96 0.51 -7.19
C GLY A 602 27.12 -0.71 -6.82
N GLY A 603 27.14 -0.99 -5.53
CA GLY A 603 26.44 -2.09 -4.89
C GLY A 603 27.39 -3.25 -4.64
N PHE A 604 28.10 -3.19 -3.52
CA PHE A 604 29.11 -4.15 -3.12
C PHE A 604 28.58 -5.05 -2.00
N GLY A 605 28.94 -6.33 -2.05
CA GLY A 605 28.82 -7.29 -0.96
C GLY A 605 29.67 -8.53 -1.23
N PHE A 606 29.59 -9.55 -0.38
CA PHE A 606 30.50 -10.71 -0.43
C PHE A 606 30.49 -11.49 -1.75
N ALA A 607 29.38 -11.47 -2.50
CA ALA A 607 29.31 -12.13 -3.81
C ALA A 607 29.92 -11.30 -4.96
N SER A 608 30.26 -10.03 -4.73
CA SER A 608 30.60 -9.11 -5.81
C SER A 608 31.91 -9.44 -6.53
N ARG A 609 32.87 -10.10 -5.87
CA ARG A 609 34.08 -10.58 -6.56
C ARG A 609 33.79 -11.66 -7.61
N ALA A 610 32.77 -12.48 -7.39
CA ALA A 610 32.36 -13.53 -8.30
C ALA A 610 31.40 -13.03 -9.39
N TRP A 611 30.56 -12.04 -9.09
CA TRP A 611 29.44 -11.65 -9.95
C TRP A 611 29.45 -10.17 -10.39
N GLY A 612 30.44 -9.38 -9.98
CA GLY A 612 30.50 -7.93 -10.19
C GLY A 612 29.70 -7.15 -9.14
N LEU A 613 29.68 -5.82 -9.28
CA LEU A 613 28.81 -4.96 -8.48
C LEU A 613 27.35 -5.13 -8.91
N THR A 614 26.39 -4.71 -8.08
CA THR A 614 24.96 -4.71 -8.45
C THR A 614 24.75 -4.00 -9.80
N LEU A 615 25.41 -2.86 -10.02
CA LEU A 615 25.29 -2.11 -11.28
C LEU A 615 25.84 -2.81 -12.53
N ASP A 616 26.72 -3.80 -12.36
CA ASP A 616 27.30 -4.55 -13.48
C ASP A 616 26.30 -5.56 -14.05
N THR A 617 25.27 -5.90 -13.27
CA THR A 617 24.21 -6.82 -13.69
C THR A 617 23.12 -6.15 -14.52
N ILE A 618 23.06 -4.81 -14.52
CA ILE A 618 21.96 -4.04 -15.10
C ILE A 618 22.04 -4.04 -16.63
N GLN A 619 20.94 -4.42 -17.27
CA GLN A 619 20.74 -4.36 -18.72
C GLN A 619 20.05 -3.07 -19.17
N SER A 620 19.09 -2.58 -18.38
CA SER A 620 18.38 -1.34 -18.66
C SER A 620 17.78 -0.70 -17.40
N LEU A 621 17.55 0.60 -17.46
CA LEU A 621 17.00 1.44 -16.39
C LEU A 621 15.83 2.26 -16.93
N GLU A 622 14.65 2.17 -16.30
CA GLU A 622 13.58 3.14 -16.52
C GLU A 622 13.83 4.36 -15.62
N VAL A 623 13.82 5.56 -16.21
CA VAL A 623 14.23 6.80 -15.54
C VAL A 623 13.35 7.97 -15.95
N VAL A 624 13.02 8.82 -14.98
CA VAL A 624 12.37 10.12 -15.19
C VAL A 624 13.41 11.23 -15.20
N LEU A 625 13.54 11.93 -16.32
CA LEU A 625 14.48 13.03 -16.52
C LEU A 625 13.97 14.36 -15.95
N ALA A 626 14.82 15.39 -15.92
CA ALA A 626 14.51 16.69 -15.30
C ALA A 626 13.33 17.43 -15.95
N ASN A 627 13.06 17.16 -17.23
CA ASN A 627 11.88 17.68 -17.95
C ASN A 627 10.63 16.80 -17.79
N GLY A 628 10.71 15.74 -16.98
CA GLY A 628 9.66 14.75 -16.76
C GLY A 628 9.52 13.70 -17.87
N THR A 629 10.44 13.63 -18.83
CA THR A 629 10.45 12.54 -19.84
C THR A 629 10.74 11.21 -19.15
N ILE A 630 9.94 10.19 -19.46
CA ILE A 630 10.19 8.81 -19.04
C ILE A 630 11.01 8.15 -20.15
N ALA A 631 12.21 7.69 -19.82
CA ALA A 631 13.13 7.04 -20.75
C ALA A 631 13.54 5.67 -20.24
N THR A 632 13.89 4.77 -21.17
CA THR A 632 14.52 3.49 -20.85
C THR A 632 15.96 3.50 -21.35
N ALA A 633 16.92 3.75 -20.45
CA ALA A 633 18.33 3.79 -20.76
C ALA A 633 18.91 2.36 -20.82
N SER A 634 19.61 2.03 -21.89
CA SER A 634 20.31 0.76 -22.13
C SER A 634 21.52 0.99 -23.06
N THR A 635 22.25 -0.07 -23.41
CA THR A 635 23.35 0.04 -24.40
C THR A 635 22.87 0.43 -25.81
N SER A 636 21.59 0.23 -26.13
CA SER A 636 21.01 0.54 -27.44
C SER A 636 20.09 1.76 -27.45
N ASN A 637 19.75 2.30 -26.28
CA ASN A 637 18.84 3.43 -26.14
C ASN A 637 19.34 4.36 -25.03
N TYR A 638 19.67 5.61 -25.35
CA TYR A 638 20.38 6.53 -24.44
C TYR A 638 21.65 5.93 -23.79
N PRO A 639 22.64 5.47 -24.59
CA PRO A 639 23.81 4.74 -24.07
C PRO A 639 24.72 5.58 -23.16
N ASP A 640 24.77 6.88 -23.39
CA ASP A 640 25.47 7.88 -22.57
C ASP A 640 24.77 8.10 -21.21
N LEU A 641 23.44 8.20 -21.20
CA LEU A 641 22.66 8.22 -19.96
C LEU A 641 22.79 6.89 -19.21
N PHE A 642 22.72 5.76 -19.92
CA PHE A 642 22.89 4.44 -19.33
C PHE A 642 24.28 4.24 -18.70
N TRP A 643 25.31 4.83 -19.30
CA TRP A 643 26.64 4.91 -18.72
C TRP A 643 26.65 5.75 -17.44
N ALA A 644 26.05 6.95 -17.46
CA ALA A 644 26.00 7.87 -16.33
C ALA A 644 25.17 7.36 -15.15
N LEU A 645 24.07 6.65 -15.40
CA LEU A 645 23.22 6.10 -14.34
C LEU A 645 23.89 4.94 -13.58
N ARG A 646 24.89 4.28 -14.17
CA ARG A 646 25.63 3.17 -13.53
C ARG A 646 26.89 3.70 -12.82
N GLY A 647 26.68 4.45 -11.76
CA GLY A 647 27.74 5.03 -10.92
C GLY A 647 27.39 6.39 -10.33
N SER A 648 26.43 7.10 -10.92
CA SER A 648 26.05 8.46 -10.51
C SER A 648 24.54 8.75 -10.68
N SER A 649 23.68 7.73 -10.55
CA SER A 649 22.25 7.83 -10.94
C SER A 649 21.51 9.01 -10.34
N SER A 650 21.80 9.34 -9.07
CA SER A 650 21.16 10.40 -8.30
C SER A 650 21.31 11.80 -8.89
N SER A 651 22.21 12.00 -9.85
CA SER A 651 22.45 13.30 -10.50
C SER A 651 21.75 13.46 -11.86
N PHE A 652 21.13 12.43 -12.44
CA PHE A 652 20.63 12.47 -13.82
C PHE A 652 19.12 12.21 -13.98
N GLY A 653 18.46 11.74 -12.93
CA GLY A 653 17.04 11.42 -12.97
C GLY A 653 16.58 10.56 -11.81
N ILE A 654 15.28 10.27 -11.79
CA ILE A 654 14.69 9.33 -10.84
C ILE A 654 14.52 7.99 -11.54
N VAL A 655 15.39 7.03 -11.23
CA VAL A 655 15.25 5.66 -11.71
C VAL A 655 14.07 5.01 -10.99
N THR A 656 13.08 4.51 -11.73
CA THR A 656 11.86 3.88 -11.21
C THR A 656 11.91 2.36 -11.29
N SER A 657 12.66 1.80 -12.24
CA SER A 657 12.79 0.35 -12.45
C SER A 657 14.14 -0.03 -13.03
N ILE A 658 14.64 -1.20 -12.65
CA ILE A 658 15.90 -1.80 -13.10
C ILE A 658 15.60 -3.16 -13.74
N SER A 659 16.13 -3.44 -14.92
CA SER A 659 16.18 -4.81 -15.46
C SER A 659 17.61 -5.35 -15.35
N ALA A 660 17.78 -6.41 -14.57
CA ALA A 660 19.09 -6.93 -14.19
C ALA A 660 19.22 -8.44 -14.46
N ASN A 661 20.39 -8.86 -14.92
CA ASN A 661 20.79 -10.25 -14.96
C ASN A 661 20.83 -10.82 -13.54
N THR A 662 20.31 -12.05 -13.39
CA THR A 662 20.37 -12.79 -12.13
C THR A 662 21.22 -14.04 -12.29
N PHE A 663 21.72 -14.57 -11.18
CA PHE A 663 22.51 -15.79 -11.09
C PHE A 663 21.68 -16.91 -10.48
N ALA A 664 22.08 -18.17 -10.69
CA ALA A 664 21.45 -19.27 -9.95
C ALA A 664 21.82 -19.13 -8.48
N ALA A 665 20.84 -19.24 -7.58
CA ALA A 665 21.13 -19.23 -6.15
C ALA A 665 21.99 -20.46 -5.80
N PRO A 666 23.18 -20.28 -5.21
CA PRO A 666 24.00 -21.40 -4.79
C PRO A 666 23.25 -22.28 -3.78
N SER A 667 23.29 -23.59 -3.99
CA SER A 667 22.66 -24.56 -3.08
C SER A 667 23.34 -24.58 -1.71
N SER A 668 24.62 -24.21 -1.65
CA SER A 668 25.32 -23.98 -0.40
C SER A 668 26.37 -22.87 -0.50
N VAL A 669 26.56 -22.16 0.61
CA VAL A 669 27.56 -21.10 0.82
C VAL A 669 28.23 -21.36 2.17
N THR A 670 29.57 -21.32 2.22
CA THR A 670 30.30 -21.40 3.49
C THR A 670 30.49 -20.00 4.07
N THR A 671 29.78 -19.67 5.15
CA THR A 671 30.01 -18.44 5.93
C THR A 671 31.03 -18.71 7.03
N PHE A 672 31.91 -17.75 7.31
CA PHE A 672 32.94 -17.93 8.33
C PHE A 672 33.29 -16.62 9.05
N SER A 673 33.82 -16.77 10.26
CA SER A 673 34.42 -15.71 11.08
C SER A 673 35.56 -16.29 11.90
N TYR A 674 36.69 -15.59 11.94
CA TYR A 674 37.87 -15.88 12.75
C TYR A 674 38.24 -14.62 13.52
N ILE A 675 38.37 -14.73 14.84
CA ILE A 675 38.53 -13.59 15.75
C ILE A 675 39.83 -13.74 16.54
N TRP A 676 40.52 -12.62 16.68
CA TRP A 676 41.69 -12.44 17.51
C TRP A 676 41.62 -11.10 18.26
N ASP A 677 42.37 -11.05 19.35
CA ASP A 677 42.81 -9.82 19.99
C ASP A 677 44.34 -9.79 19.82
N LEU A 678 44.84 -8.88 18.98
CA LEU A 678 46.23 -8.88 18.50
C LEU A 678 47.00 -7.70 19.08
N SER A 679 48.31 -7.85 19.30
CA SER A 679 49.18 -6.67 19.46
C SER A 679 49.17 -5.85 18.16
N THR A 680 49.49 -4.56 18.24
CA THR A 680 49.63 -3.71 17.04
C THR A 680 50.57 -4.31 15.98
N SER A 681 51.70 -4.89 16.40
CA SER A 681 52.64 -5.57 15.51
C SER A 681 52.04 -6.80 14.83
N ALA A 682 51.31 -7.65 15.58
CA ALA A 682 50.68 -8.84 15.03
C ALA A 682 49.51 -8.49 14.09
N ALA A 683 48.72 -7.47 14.44
CA ALA A 683 47.67 -6.95 13.56
C ALA A 683 48.24 -6.40 12.25
N THR A 684 49.38 -5.68 12.31
CA THR A 684 50.08 -5.18 11.12
C THR A 684 50.51 -6.33 10.20
N SER A 685 51.17 -7.35 10.76
CA SER A 685 51.58 -8.54 10.00
C SER A 685 50.37 -9.30 9.43
N ALA A 686 49.26 -9.37 10.17
CA ALA A 686 48.03 -10.01 9.74
C ALA A 686 47.38 -9.27 8.55
N THR A 687 47.30 -7.95 8.61
CA THR A 687 46.81 -7.11 7.49
C THR A 687 47.69 -7.27 6.25
N LEU A 688 49.02 -7.33 6.41
CA LEU A 688 49.93 -7.57 5.29
C LEU A 688 49.78 -8.98 4.68
N ALA A 689 49.57 -9.99 5.52
CA ALA A 689 49.30 -11.36 5.07
C ALA A 689 47.98 -11.44 4.29
N PHE A 690 46.92 -10.78 4.78
CA PHE A 690 45.65 -10.63 4.09
C PHE A 690 45.83 -9.97 2.72
N GLN A 691 46.55 -8.85 2.66
CA GLN A 691 46.78 -8.16 1.39
C GLN A 691 47.59 -9.02 0.40
N THR A 692 48.61 -9.72 0.88
CA THR A 692 49.41 -10.64 0.05
C THR A 692 48.54 -11.77 -0.50
N PHE A 693 47.66 -12.33 0.34
CA PHE A 693 46.68 -13.33 -0.06
C PHE A 693 45.70 -12.78 -1.11
N SER A 694 45.19 -11.56 -0.91
CA SER A 694 44.28 -10.89 -1.85
C SER A 694 44.88 -10.65 -3.25
N LEU A 695 46.21 -10.49 -3.34
CA LEU A 695 46.94 -10.32 -4.60
C LEU A 695 47.30 -11.64 -5.29
N ALA A 696 47.17 -12.79 -4.61
CA ALA A 696 47.54 -14.07 -5.18
C ALA A 696 46.54 -14.51 -6.27
N SER A 697 47.06 -15.00 -7.41
CA SER A 697 46.22 -15.59 -8.47
C SER A 697 45.47 -16.84 -8.03
N SER A 698 45.90 -17.47 -6.93
CA SER A 698 45.22 -18.62 -6.32
C SER A 698 43.99 -18.24 -5.49
N THR A 699 43.76 -16.96 -5.21
CA THR A 699 42.60 -16.52 -4.42
C THR A 699 41.37 -16.51 -5.33
N PRO A 700 40.39 -17.39 -5.11
CA PRO A 700 39.27 -17.58 -6.04
C PRO A 700 38.28 -16.41 -5.99
N ALA A 701 37.58 -16.15 -7.08
CA ALA A 701 36.59 -15.07 -7.18
C ALA A 701 35.38 -15.30 -6.26
N GLU A 702 35.08 -16.57 -5.99
CA GLU A 702 34.01 -17.05 -5.11
C GLU A 702 34.25 -16.77 -3.63
N LEU A 703 35.43 -16.26 -3.24
CA LEU A 703 35.72 -15.86 -1.87
C LEU A 703 35.45 -14.35 -1.69
N GLY A 704 34.36 -14.02 -1.00
CA GLY A 704 34.13 -12.70 -0.40
C GLY A 704 34.72 -12.66 0.99
N LEU A 705 35.49 -11.63 1.31
CA LEU A 705 36.29 -11.56 2.52
C LEU A 705 36.47 -10.12 2.98
N GLU A 706 36.49 -9.89 4.29
CA GLU A 706 36.87 -8.61 4.88
C GLU A 706 37.62 -8.78 6.20
N ILE A 707 38.32 -7.73 6.61
CA ILE A 707 38.81 -7.57 7.97
C ILE A 707 37.92 -6.56 8.70
N VAL A 708 37.40 -6.94 9.86
CA VAL A 708 36.80 -6.01 10.81
C VAL A 708 37.80 -5.73 11.92
N LEU A 709 38.10 -4.46 12.13
CA LEU A 709 39.05 -3.99 13.12
C LEU A 709 38.33 -3.11 14.14
N GLY A 710 38.73 -3.22 15.41
CA GLY A 710 38.15 -2.42 16.48
C GLY A 710 39.02 -2.28 17.72
N ARG A 711 38.45 -1.69 18.78
CA ARG A 711 39.06 -1.55 20.10
C ARG A 711 39.44 -2.92 20.68
N GLY A 712 40.73 -3.12 20.97
CA GLY A 712 41.23 -4.34 21.61
C GLY A 712 40.94 -4.39 23.10
N SER A 713 41.32 -5.50 23.75
CA SER A 713 41.06 -5.72 25.18
C SER A 713 41.81 -4.75 26.11
N SER A 714 42.90 -4.14 25.63
CA SER A 714 43.71 -3.16 26.38
C SER A 714 44.53 -2.28 25.42
N LYS A 715 45.11 -1.19 25.95
CA LYS A 715 45.95 -0.27 25.17
C LYS A 715 47.09 -1.04 24.47
N GLY A 716 47.25 -0.79 23.16
CA GLY A 716 48.25 -1.48 22.34
C GLY A 716 47.77 -2.80 21.74
N ARG A 717 46.49 -3.14 21.91
CA ARG A 717 45.84 -4.30 21.30
C ARG A 717 44.70 -3.87 20.39
N VAL A 718 44.41 -4.70 19.39
CA VAL A 718 43.43 -4.45 18.33
C VAL A 718 42.52 -5.67 18.24
N PHE A 719 41.21 -5.45 18.32
CA PHE A 719 40.23 -6.46 17.92
C PHE A 719 40.38 -6.67 16.42
N PHE A 720 40.60 -7.91 16.00
CA PHE A 720 40.87 -8.26 14.62
C PHE A 720 39.99 -9.46 14.26
N GLN A 721 39.12 -9.28 13.28
CA GLN A 721 38.25 -10.33 12.77
C GLN A 721 38.41 -10.45 11.27
N ILE A 722 38.54 -11.69 10.79
CA ILE A 722 38.38 -12.01 9.37
C ILE A 722 37.05 -12.70 9.21
N GLN A 723 36.17 -12.16 8.36
CA GLN A 723 34.88 -12.77 8.07
C GLN A 723 34.55 -12.73 6.58
N GLY A 724 33.58 -13.55 6.18
CA GLY A 724 33.09 -13.53 4.81
C GLY A 724 32.37 -14.80 4.40
N ALA A 725 32.20 -14.95 3.09
CA ALA A 725 31.46 -16.03 2.47
C ALA A 725 32.24 -16.64 1.31
N TYR A 726 32.20 -17.95 1.20
CA TYR A 726 32.73 -18.69 0.07
C TYR A 726 31.58 -19.35 -0.71
N TYR A 727 31.44 -18.97 -1.98
CA TYR A 727 30.36 -19.40 -2.87
C TYR A 727 30.73 -20.61 -3.75
N GLY A 728 31.90 -21.21 -3.50
CA GLY A 728 32.33 -22.47 -4.12
C GLY A 728 31.96 -23.70 -3.28
N SER A 729 32.46 -24.88 -3.67
CA SER A 729 32.19 -26.13 -2.94
C SER A 729 32.72 -26.09 -1.50
N ASN A 730 31.85 -26.33 -0.52
CA ASN A 730 32.20 -26.34 0.91
C ASN A 730 33.39 -27.24 1.24
N SER A 731 33.54 -28.37 0.54
CA SER A 731 34.66 -29.31 0.77
C SER A 731 36.02 -28.70 0.41
N ASN A 732 36.05 -27.67 -0.44
CA ASN A 732 37.27 -26.97 -0.84
C ASN A 732 37.58 -25.75 0.04
N PHE A 733 36.68 -25.33 0.95
CA PHE A 733 36.84 -24.09 1.71
C PHE A 733 38.16 -24.04 2.49
N ASN A 734 38.53 -25.13 3.17
CA ASN A 734 39.78 -25.20 3.93
C ASN A 734 41.02 -25.00 3.04
N ASN A 735 41.04 -25.57 1.83
CA ASN A 735 42.14 -25.36 0.89
C ASN A 735 42.26 -23.91 0.45
N VAL A 736 41.13 -23.19 0.37
CA VAL A 736 41.06 -21.78 -0.01
C VAL A 736 41.52 -20.86 1.11
N ILE A 737 41.08 -21.06 2.35
CA ILE A 737 41.34 -20.13 3.46
C ILE A 737 42.65 -20.41 4.22
N ASN A 738 43.12 -21.66 4.26
CA ASN A 738 44.33 -22.04 5.01
C ASN A 738 45.62 -21.32 4.56
N PRO A 739 45.85 -21.01 3.27
CA PRO A 739 47.02 -20.22 2.86
C PRO A 739 47.14 -18.88 3.61
N LEU A 740 46.01 -18.24 3.94
CA LEU A 740 45.96 -17.04 4.77
C LEU A 740 46.11 -17.38 6.26
N LEU A 741 45.30 -18.31 6.78
CA LEU A 741 45.29 -18.65 8.22
C LEU A 741 46.65 -19.17 8.71
N ASN A 742 47.39 -19.90 7.88
CA ASN A 742 48.72 -20.42 8.22
C ASN A 742 49.78 -19.31 8.40
N LYS A 743 49.49 -18.07 7.98
CA LYS A 743 50.35 -16.90 8.19
C LYS A 743 49.96 -16.10 9.43
N LEU A 744 48.86 -16.47 10.10
CA LEU A 744 48.28 -15.76 11.23
C LEU A 744 48.55 -16.50 12.55
N PRO A 745 48.51 -15.81 13.71
CA PRO A 745 48.53 -16.47 15.01
C PRO A 745 47.34 -17.43 15.21
N SER A 746 47.44 -18.31 16.20
CA SER A 746 46.33 -19.19 16.59
C SER A 746 45.04 -18.40 16.84
N VAL A 747 43.95 -18.84 16.21
CA VAL A 747 42.63 -18.22 16.32
C VAL A 747 42.09 -18.33 17.74
N GLN A 748 41.52 -17.26 18.27
CA GLN A 748 40.89 -17.26 19.59
C GLN A 748 39.45 -17.77 19.54
N SER A 749 38.68 -17.32 18.56
CA SER A 749 37.32 -17.79 18.30
C SER A 749 37.09 -17.95 16.81
N LYS A 750 36.45 -19.05 16.40
CA LYS A 750 36.10 -19.31 15.00
C LYS A 750 34.69 -19.85 14.85
N SER A 751 34.04 -19.46 13.77
CA SER A 751 32.78 -20.02 13.29
C SER A 751 32.91 -20.30 11.81
N VAL A 752 32.56 -21.51 11.37
CA VAL A 752 32.51 -21.90 9.96
C VAL A 752 31.24 -22.72 9.77
N THR A 753 30.36 -22.30 8.87
CA THR A 753 29.04 -22.92 8.71
C THR A 753 28.64 -22.95 7.24
N ALA A 754 28.28 -24.13 6.76
CA ALA A 754 27.59 -24.29 5.48
C ALA A 754 26.13 -23.86 5.64
N ARG A 755 25.67 -22.97 4.76
CA ARG A 755 24.31 -22.41 4.74
C ARG A 755 23.72 -22.53 3.35
N THR A 756 22.40 -22.34 3.22
CA THR A 756 21.82 -21.99 1.92
C THR A 756 22.25 -20.57 1.53
N TYR A 757 22.09 -20.18 0.26
CA TYR A 757 22.34 -18.80 -0.16
C TYR A 757 21.53 -17.80 0.69
N ILE A 758 20.22 -17.97 0.82
CA ILE A 758 19.37 -17.00 1.52
C ILE A 758 19.68 -16.93 3.02
N ASP A 759 20.06 -18.05 3.65
CA ASP A 759 20.50 -18.05 5.05
C ASP A 759 21.85 -17.35 5.23
N SER A 760 22.71 -17.36 4.22
CA SER A 760 23.95 -16.57 4.23
C SER A 760 23.64 -15.06 4.17
N VAL A 761 22.70 -14.65 3.32
CA VAL A 761 22.25 -13.24 3.23
C VAL A 761 21.63 -12.82 4.57
N LYS A 762 20.77 -13.66 5.15
CA LYS A 762 20.17 -13.44 6.47
C LYS A 762 21.21 -13.34 7.59
N PHE A 763 22.25 -14.17 7.54
CA PHE A 763 23.35 -14.15 8.52
C PHE A 763 24.09 -12.81 8.50
N PHE A 764 24.51 -12.31 7.32
CA PHE A 764 25.21 -11.04 7.22
C PHE A 764 24.31 -9.82 7.41
N GLY A 765 22.99 -9.96 7.21
CA GLY A 765 22.05 -8.87 7.49
C GLY A 765 21.98 -8.48 8.97
N GLY A 766 22.52 -9.30 9.89
CA GLY A 766 22.77 -8.94 11.30
C GLY A 766 21.55 -8.85 12.21
N ILE A 767 20.36 -8.61 11.64
CA ILE A 767 19.11 -8.37 12.39
C ILE A 767 18.19 -9.60 12.49
N GLY A 768 18.65 -10.76 12.02
CA GLY A 768 17.90 -12.02 12.11
C GLY A 768 16.66 -12.13 11.21
N ARG A 769 16.43 -11.17 10.29
CA ARG A 769 15.35 -11.16 9.30
C ARG A 769 15.78 -10.49 7.99
N LEU A 770 15.08 -10.80 6.90
CA LEU A 770 15.27 -10.15 5.59
C LEU A 770 14.03 -9.37 5.12
N ASN A 771 12.82 -9.84 5.47
CA ASN A 771 11.59 -9.13 5.16
C ASN A 771 11.55 -7.80 5.92
N THR A 772 11.37 -6.71 5.20
CA THR A 772 11.34 -5.35 5.77
C THR A 772 9.93 -4.81 6.00
N THR A 773 8.90 -5.53 5.58
CA THR A 773 7.50 -5.12 5.72
C THR A 773 7.04 -5.14 7.18
N GLY A 774 6.34 -4.09 7.60
CA GLY A 774 5.64 -4.02 8.89
C GLY A 774 6.54 -3.82 10.11
N GLN A 775 7.85 -3.63 9.92
CA GLN A 775 8.80 -3.43 11.00
C GLN A 775 9.80 -2.33 10.61
N PRO A 776 9.91 -1.24 11.39
CA PRO A 776 10.83 -0.15 11.06
C PRO A 776 12.28 -0.59 11.17
N ASP A 777 13.14 0.11 10.43
CA ASP A 777 14.59 -0.02 10.55
C ASP A 777 15.10 0.66 11.82
N GLU A 778 16.29 0.26 12.27
CA GLU A 778 17.02 0.98 13.30
C GLU A 778 17.75 2.19 12.69
N THR A 779 17.99 3.23 13.49
CA THR A 779 18.63 4.47 13.03
C THR A 779 19.84 4.78 13.90
N ASP A 780 20.85 5.44 13.32
CA ASP A 780 22.10 5.76 13.98
C ASP A 780 22.43 7.26 13.86
N THR A 781 23.21 7.79 14.79
CA THR A 781 23.85 9.10 14.71
C THR A 781 25.35 8.90 14.52
N PHE A 782 25.86 9.08 13.29
CA PHE A 782 27.22 8.64 12.95
C PHE A 782 27.96 9.55 11.97
N TYR A 783 29.26 9.29 11.85
CA TYR A 783 30.14 9.78 10.80
C TYR A 783 30.89 8.59 10.18
N ALA A 784 30.96 8.59 8.86
CA ALA A 784 31.64 7.55 8.09
C ALA A 784 32.42 8.16 6.93
N LYS A 785 33.50 7.51 6.54
CA LYS A 785 34.33 7.84 5.38
C LYS A 785 34.71 6.56 4.64
N SER A 786 35.20 6.70 3.42
CA SER A 786 35.74 5.58 2.68
C SER A 786 37.09 5.89 2.03
N LEU A 787 37.90 4.84 1.85
CA LEU A 787 39.17 4.89 1.15
C LEU A 787 39.31 3.66 0.26
N MET A 788 39.59 3.84 -1.03
CA MET A 788 39.85 2.75 -1.98
C MET A 788 41.33 2.76 -2.38
N THR A 789 41.99 1.62 -2.30
CA THR A 789 43.45 1.53 -2.54
C THR A 789 43.78 0.98 -3.94
N PRO A 790 44.76 1.57 -4.65
CA PRO A 790 45.36 0.99 -5.84
C PRO A 790 45.93 -0.40 -5.61
N GLN A 791 45.78 -1.29 -6.59
CA GLN A 791 46.40 -2.61 -6.55
C GLN A 791 47.95 -2.56 -6.50
N GLY A 792 48.59 -1.54 -7.09
CA GLY A 792 50.05 -1.44 -7.22
C GLY A 792 50.80 -0.81 -6.03
N SER A 793 50.13 -0.33 -4.98
CA SER A 793 50.77 0.42 -3.87
C SER A 793 49.89 0.44 -2.61
N PRO A 794 50.25 -0.21 -1.48
CA PRO A 794 49.39 -0.30 -0.27
C PRO A 794 49.83 0.53 0.98
N MET A 795 49.04 0.49 2.07
CA MET A 795 48.97 1.45 3.22
C MET A 795 49.79 1.14 4.50
N SER A 796 49.87 2.11 5.47
CA SER A 796 50.38 1.95 6.87
C SER A 796 49.70 2.86 7.98
N ASN A 797 49.99 2.63 9.30
CA ASN A 797 49.13 2.56 10.55
C ASN A 797 48.56 3.80 11.37
N ALA A 798 47.67 3.53 12.38
CA ALA A 798 46.50 4.32 12.95
C ALA A 798 46.24 4.36 14.53
N ALA A 799 45.02 4.78 15.04
CA ALA A 799 44.43 4.69 16.45
C ALA A 799 42.85 4.88 16.60
N GLU A 800 42.09 4.20 17.55
CA GLU A 800 40.67 3.58 17.72
C GLU A 800 39.23 4.08 17.26
N TRP A 801 38.37 3.13 16.79
CA TRP A 801 37.28 3.22 15.77
C TRP A 801 36.73 1.81 15.44
N PHE A 802 35.77 1.63 14.50
CA PHE A 802 35.78 0.40 13.67
C PHE A 802 36.13 0.70 12.21
N ILE A 803 36.82 -0.25 11.59
CA ILE A 803 37.17 -0.21 10.18
C ILE A 803 36.85 -1.57 9.57
N GLU A 804 36.15 -1.54 8.45
CA GLU A 804 35.98 -2.69 7.57
C GLU A 804 36.92 -2.52 6.39
N ILE A 805 37.85 -3.47 6.22
CA ILE A 805 38.74 -3.55 5.05
C ILE A 805 38.21 -4.66 4.17
N GLU A 806 37.41 -4.30 3.17
CA GLU A 806 36.69 -5.24 2.32
C GLU A 806 37.57 -5.63 1.12
N LEU A 807 37.67 -6.93 0.85
CA LEU A 807 38.34 -7.43 -0.34
C LEU A 807 37.48 -7.10 -1.56
N TRP A 808 37.90 -6.08 -2.30
CA TRP A 808 37.22 -5.57 -3.48
C TRP A 808 37.72 -6.28 -4.75
N GLY A 809 39.04 -6.33 -4.92
CA GLY A 809 39.66 -6.69 -6.19
C GLY A 809 40.52 -7.94 -6.18
N GLY A 810 41.65 -7.84 -6.89
CA GLY A 810 42.62 -8.92 -7.11
C GLY A 810 42.47 -9.59 -8.48
N PRO A 811 43.43 -10.44 -8.88
CA PRO A 811 43.54 -10.96 -10.26
C PRO A 811 42.32 -11.74 -10.76
N THR A 812 41.52 -12.30 -9.85
CA THR A 812 40.34 -13.12 -10.16
C THR A 812 39.02 -12.36 -10.01
N SER A 813 39.03 -11.12 -9.52
CA SER A 813 37.79 -10.36 -9.25
C SER A 813 37.11 -9.92 -10.54
N VAL A 814 35.82 -10.24 -10.67
CA VAL A 814 34.99 -9.76 -11.80
C VAL A 814 34.89 -8.24 -11.80
N ILE A 815 34.94 -7.58 -10.63
CA ILE A 815 34.90 -6.11 -10.55
C ILE A 815 36.06 -5.46 -11.33
N ASN A 816 37.27 -6.01 -11.23
CA ASN A 816 38.45 -5.54 -11.96
C ASN A 816 38.44 -5.95 -13.44
N SER A 817 37.69 -6.99 -13.80
CA SER A 817 37.56 -7.43 -15.20
C SER A 817 36.65 -6.53 -16.04
N VAL A 818 35.76 -5.78 -15.40
CA VAL A 818 34.91 -4.79 -16.06
C VAL A 818 35.79 -3.64 -16.55
N PRO A 819 35.75 -3.27 -17.85
CA PRO A 819 36.56 -2.17 -18.37
C PRO A 819 36.31 -0.88 -17.60
N LEU A 820 37.39 -0.11 -17.35
CA LEU A 820 37.34 1.13 -16.58
C LEU A 820 36.21 2.06 -17.02
N ASP A 821 36.06 2.26 -18.33
CA ASP A 821 35.08 3.20 -18.91
C ASP A 821 33.71 2.58 -19.22
N ALA A 822 33.44 1.34 -18.79
CA ALA A 822 32.16 0.66 -19.09
C ALA A 822 30.95 1.32 -18.41
N THR A 823 31.17 2.00 -17.28
CA THR A 823 30.15 2.71 -16.50
C THR A 823 30.77 3.99 -15.90
N SER A 824 29.97 4.88 -15.30
CA SER A 824 30.50 6.07 -14.63
C SER A 824 31.14 5.79 -13.26
N PHE A 825 31.03 4.54 -12.78
CA PHE A 825 31.79 4.07 -11.63
C PHE A 825 33.25 3.80 -12.04
N GLY A 826 34.13 4.76 -11.74
CA GLY A 826 35.53 4.76 -12.20
C GLY A 826 36.53 3.99 -11.34
N ARG A 827 36.15 3.41 -10.20
CA ARG A 827 37.09 2.73 -9.28
C ARG A 827 37.22 1.22 -9.53
N ARG A 828 37.55 0.85 -10.77
CA ARG A 828 37.67 -0.57 -11.21
C ARG A 828 39.01 -1.22 -10.86
N ASN A 829 40.09 -0.43 -10.69
CA ASN A 829 41.45 -0.93 -10.42
C ASN A 829 41.83 -0.99 -8.93
N SER A 830 40.84 -0.91 -8.03
CA SER A 830 41.07 -0.97 -6.59
C SER A 830 41.26 -2.40 -6.10
N LEU A 831 42.11 -2.59 -5.09
CA LEU A 831 42.30 -3.88 -4.41
C LEU A 831 41.40 -4.00 -3.19
N LEU A 832 41.37 -2.95 -2.37
CA LEU A 832 40.59 -2.87 -1.14
C LEU A 832 39.70 -1.64 -1.19
N THR A 833 38.53 -1.76 -0.59
CA THR A 833 37.75 -0.61 -0.11
C THR A 833 37.77 -0.67 1.41
N ILE A 834 37.78 0.49 2.04
CA ILE A 834 37.86 0.61 3.49
C ILE A 834 36.74 1.51 3.93
N GLN A 835 35.88 1.01 4.80
CA GLN A 835 34.88 1.81 5.49
C GLN A 835 35.41 2.18 6.87
N PHE A 836 35.49 3.48 7.14
CA PHE A 836 35.77 4.03 8.46
C PHE A 836 34.46 4.49 9.06
N TYR A 837 34.17 4.08 10.29
CA TYR A 837 32.88 4.39 10.90
C TYR A 837 33.01 4.62 12.40
N THR A 838 32.22 5.57 12.89
CA THR A 838 32.05 5.79 14.33
C THR A 838 30.65 6.32 14.62
N SER A 839 30.08 5.88 15.74
CA SER A 839 28.74 6.28 16.20
C SER A 839 28.83 7.19 17.43
N ALA A 840 27.81 8.01 17.62
CA ALA A 840 27.59 8.70 18.89
C ALA A 840 27.24 7.69 20.01
N PRO A 841 27.52 8.01 21.28
CA PRO A 841 27.09 7.18 22.40
C PRO A 841 25.58 6.91 22.36
N ASN A 842 25.19 5.64 22.51
CA ASN A 842 23.79 5.18 22.43
C ASN A 842 23.06 5.53 21.12
N TYR A 843 23.80 5.84 20.04
CA TYR A 843 23.27 6.14 18.70
C TYR A 843 22.36 7.37 18.64
N VAL A 844 22.46 8.28 19.62
CA VAL A 844 21.63 9.50 19.72
C VAL A 844 22.44 10.78 19.46
N PRO A 845 21.83 11.85 18.93
CA PRO A 845 22.48 13.16 18.80
C PRO A 845 22.79 13.83 20.14
N PRO A 846 23.77 14.75 20.21
CA PRO A 846 24.63 15.18 19.10
C PRO A 846 25.80 14.22 18.84
N PHE A 847 26.31 14.23 17.60
CA PHE A 847 27.52 13.48 17.25
C PHE A 847 28.79 14.18 17.80
N PRO A 848 29.73 13.46 18.44
CA PRO A 848 30.88 14.06 19.11
C PRO A 848 31.97 14.55 18.14
N GLN A 849 32.52 15.74 18.40
CA GLN A 849 33.56 16.35 17.56
C GLN A 849 34.82 15.46 17.42
N GLN A 850 35.17 14.75 18.50
CA GLN A 850 36.33 13.84 18.54
C GLN A 850 36.18 12.70 17.52
N GLY A 851 34.94 12.29 17.20
CA GLY A 851 34.68 11.28 16.18
C GLY A 851 35.09 11.73 14.77
N PHE A 852 34.91 13.02 14.45
CA PHE A 852 35.38 13.57 13.17
C PHE A 852 36.90 13.55 13.09
N THR A 853 37.57 14.14 14.10
CA THR A 853 39.04 14.23 14.17
C THR A 853 39.67 12.85 14.06
N LEU A 854 39.13 11.88 14.79
CA LEU A 854 39.58 10.50 14.76
C LEU A 854 39.61 9.90 13.36
N LEU A 855 38.48 9.91 12.63
CA LEU A 855 38.40 9.34 11.27
C LEU A 855 39.23 10.15 10.26
N ASP A 856 39.25 11.48 10.38
CA ASP A 856 40.06 12.34 9.52
C ASP A 856 41.57 12.08 9.72
N ASP A 857 42.02 11.89 10.96
CA ASP A 857 43.43 11.58 11.30
C ASP A 857 43.85 10.21 10.78
N MET A 858 42.97 9.19 10.89
CA MET A 858 43.26 7.86 10.34
C MET A 858 43.52 7.85 8.85
N ILE A 859 42.63 8.47 8.07
CA ILE A 859 42.80 8.55 6.62
C ILE A 859 44.05 9.38 6.30
N SER A 860 44.26 10.48 7.02
CA SER A 860 45.45 11.31 6.86
C SER A 860 46.74 10.54 7.11
N LEU A 861 46.81 9.74 8.18
CA LEU A 861 47.96 8.89 8.48
C LEU A 861 48.21 7.86 7.38
N ILE A 862 47.16 7.21 6.88
CA ILE A 862 47.29 6.25 5.78
C ILE A 862 47.84 6.93 4.52
N VAL A 863 47.25 8.06 4.11
CA VAL A 863 47.62 8.78 2.89
C VAL A 863 49.05 9.33 2.99
N GLN A 864 49.41 9.94 4.12
CA GLN A 864 50.75 10.53 4.33
C GLN A 864 51.86 9.48 4.34
N ASN A 865 51.56 8.25 4.77
CA ASN A 865 52.53 7.15 4.79
C ASN A 865 52.39 6.20 3.58
N SER A 866 51.65 6.62 2.54
CA SER A 866 51.57 5.91 1.27
C SER A 866 52.52 6.52 0.22
N PRO A 867 52.85 5.80 -0.87
CA PRO A 867 53.79 6.29 -1.88
C PRO A 867 53.39 7.64 -2.49
N SER A 868 54.37 8.43 -2.93
CA SER A 868 54.08 9.64 -3.70
C SER A 868 53.34 9.31 -5.00
N GLY A 869 52.23 10.01 -5.27
CA GLY A 869 51.38 9.72 -6.44
C GLY A 869 50.41 8.54 -6.26
N TRP A 870 50.10 8.15 -5.02
CA TRP A 870 49.14 7.10 -4.71
C TRP A 870 47.72 7.45 -5.22
N ASP A 871 47.22 6.75 -6.24
CA ASP A 871 45.90 6.98 -6.87
C ASP A 871 44.74 6.38 -6.05
N TYR A 872 44.64 6.78 -4.79
CA TYR A 872 43.53 6.37 -3.94
C TYR A 872 42.22 7.09 -4.34
N GLY A 873 41.11 6.49 -3.91
CA GLY A 873 39.76 7.01 -4.15
C GLY A 873 38.87 6.92 -2.92
N ALA A 874 37.60 7.22 -3.11
CA ALA A 874 36.54 6.99 -2.13
C ALA A 874 35.33 6.34 -2.82
N TYR A 875 34.45 5.73 -2.03
CA TYR A 875 33.27 5.03 -2.52
C TYR A 875 31.98 5.81 -2.22
N THR A 876 31.21 6.14 -3.25
CA THR A 876 30.04 7.04 -3.14
C THR A 876 28.88 6.45 -2.33
N ASN A 877 28.75 5.12 -2.18
CA ASN A 877 27.74 4.57 -1.26
C ASN A 877 28.11 4.80 0.22
N TYR A 878 29.38 5.09 0.52
CA TYR A 878 29.87 5.54 1.83
C TYR A 878 30.23 7.03 1.77
N ILE A 879 29.23 7.84 1.42
CA ILE A 879 29.41 9.25 1.09
C ILE A 879 29.81 10.09 2.30
N ASP A 880 30.68 11.08 2.07
CA ASP A 880 31.31 11.91 3.10
C ASP A 880 31.06 13.40 2.81
N ASP A 881 30.43 14.11 3.75
CA ASP A 881 30.11 15.54 3.65
C ASP A 881 31.32 16.46 3.87
N ARG A 882 32.47 15.90 4.30
CA ARG A 882 33.70 16.62 4.59
C ARG A 882 34.80 16.37 3.55
N LEU A 883 34.50 15.63 2.48
CA LEU A 883 35.46 15.31 1.42
C LEU A 883 35.59 16.50 0.44
N SER A 884 36.71 17.24 0.51
CA SER A 884 36.92 18.47 -0.25
C SER A 884 37.24 18.29 -1.74
N ASN A 885 37.83 17.15 -2.14
CA ASN A 885 38.18 16.80 -3.52
C ASN A 885 37.33 15.63 -4.06
N TRP A 886 36.06 15.61 -3.67
CA TRP A 886 35.14 14.49 -3.93
C TRP A 886 35.00 14.15 -5.41
N GLN A 887 35.11 15.12 -6.33
CA GLN A 887 35.05 14.91 -7.77
C GLN A 887 36.11 13.91 -8.22
N GLN A 888 37.37 14.17 -7.83
CA GLN A 888 38.49 13.29 -8.13
C GLN A 888 38.37 11.98 -7.37
N GLN A 889 38.00 12.02 -6.09
CA GLN A 889 37.97 10.81 -5.24
C GLN A 889 36.90 9.81 -5.65
N TYR A 890 35.69 10.27 -5.98
CA TYR A 890 34.59 9.41 -6.42
C TYR A 890 34.66 9.05 -7.92
N TYR A 891 34.96 10.02 -8.78
CA TYR A 891 34.79 9.85 -10.23
C TYR A 891 36.09 9.91 -11.03
N GLY A 892 37.15 10.52 -10.50
CA GLY A 892 38.43 10.63 -11.17
C GLY A 892 38.32 11.25 -12.56
N SER A 893 38.94 10.63 -13.57
CA SER A 893 38.91 11.10 -14.96
C SER A 893 37.52 11.14 -15.59
N HIS A 894 36.53 10.44 -15.02
CA HIS A 894 35.16 10.40 -15.54
C HIS A 894 34.35 11.66 -15.23
N TYR A 895 34.79 12.50 -14.29
CA TYR A 895 34.01 13.65 -13.82
C TYR A 895 33.68 14.64 -14.95
N SER A 896 34.65 14.97 -15.81
CA SER A 896 34.44 15.91 -16.93
C SER A 896 33.36 15.46 -17.94
N ARG A 897 33.26 14.14 -18.17
CA ARG A 897 32.20 13.55 -18.98
C ARG A 897 30.86 13.64 -18.26
N LEU A 898 30.83 13.39 -16.95
CA LEU A 898 29.62 13.50 -16.13
C LEU A 898 29.08 14.94 -16.13
N GLU A 899 29.91 15.96 -15.97
CA GLU A 899 29.50 17.37 -16.06
C GLU A 899 28.88 17.69 -17.42
N SER A 900 29.49 17.20 -18.50
CA SER A 900 28.97 17.42 -19.86
C SER A 900 27.60 16.75 -20.07
N LEU A 901 27.40 15.56 -19.51
CA LEU A 901 26.10 14.89 -19.53
C LEU A 901 25.09 15.57 -18.59
N LYS A 902 25.54 16.14 -17.47
CA LYS A 902 24.67 16.85 -16.51
C LYS A 902 24.04 18.06 -17.17
N ARG A 903 24.83 18.87 -17.88
CA ARG A 903 24.34 19.98 -18.72
C ARG A 903 23.31 19.55 -19.77
N SER A 904 23.40 18.32 -20.26
CA SER A 904 22.51 17.80 -21.32
C SER A 904 21.18 17.27 -20.75
N TYR A 905 21.24 16.49 -19.67
CA TYR A 905 20.08 15.78 -19.11
C TYR A 905 19.37 16.52 -17.97
N ASP A 906 20.06 17.42 -17.28
CA ASP A 906 19.51 18.24 -16.20
C ASP A 906 20.10 19.67 -16.19
N PRO A 907 19.83 20.48 -17.23
CA PRO A 907 20.37 21.84 -17.39
C PRO A 907 19.83 22.87 -16.38
N LYS A 908 18.92 22.47 -15.48
CA LYS A 908 18.40 23.31 -14.40
C LYS A 908 18.89 22.83 -13.03
N ASN A 909 19.77 21.83 -13.02
CA ASN A 909 20.30 21.20 -11.83
C ASN A 909 19.19 20.83 -10.81
N MET A 910 18.11 20.22 -11.32
CA MET A 910 16.94 19.79 -10.56
C MET A 910 17.30 18.71 -9.54
N PHE A 911 18.13 17.75 -9.95
CA PHE A 911 18.61 16.65 -9.12
C PHE A 911 19.95 17.03 -8.48
N ARG A 912 19.91 18.00 -7.56
CA ARG A 912 21.09 18.53 -6.86
C ARG A 912 21.10 18.19 -5.38
N PHE A 913 22.28 17.90 -4.86
CA PHE A 913 22.61 17.74 -3.44
C PHE A 913 24.09 18.16 -3.25
N PRO A 914 24.62 18.30 -2.02
CA PRO A 914 25.93 18.93 -1.80
C PRO A 914 27.13 18.35 -2.58
N THR A 915 27.06 17.08 -3.00
CA THR A 915 28.10 16.37 -3.75
C THR A 915 27.55 15.74 -5.05
N SER A 916 26.46 16.30 -5.61
CA SER A 916 25.95 15.90 -6.92
C SER A 916 26.86 16.40 -8.03
N ILE A 917 26.84 15.73 -9.19
CA ILE A 917 27.53 16.23 -10.39
C ILE A 917 27.06 17.66 -10.71
N GLU A 918 28.00 18.58 -10.89
CA GLU A 918 27.74 19.98 -11.19
C GLU A 918 27.56 20.23 -12.70
N GLU A 919 26.90 21.34 -13.04
CA GLU A 919 26.62 21.77 -14.42
C GLU A 919 27.72 22.65 -15.00
#